data_AF-A0A0P6WDS4-F1
#
_entry.id   AF-A0A0P6WDS4-F1
#
_cell.length_a   1.000
_cell.length_b   1.000
_cell.length_c   1.000
_cell.angle_alpha   90.00
_cell.angle_beta   90.00
_cell.angle_gamma   90.00
#
_symmetry.space_group_name_H-M   'P 1'
#
loop_
_entity.id
_entity.type
_entity.pdbx_description
1 polymer ?
#
loop_
_entity_poly.entity_id
_entity_poly.type
_entity_poly.pdbx_seq_one_letter_code
_entity_poly.pdbx_strand_id
1 'polypeptide(L)'
;MLFNQVSKPQGDAVFIHVHVPRTGGTSLRRLFERTFGAESFIFNYNGEIETATVDQRDRCRLISGHIPYGVDRYFSKPCHYITATRDPIARYQSLYAEFLTNSNSRLHHAAVRYGIDDFLRFCIYSDDAYTLHQLGNLQCRLISGSNDFETAKAFIDSKYLLACPLPELDLMVAMLAEVAGAGAVGAVERVNWSALRLEGLPSRLVLSDASLDLLFEHDSGDFHLHSYVQQAFRKVAETWVPDGAPAVAPDAAPTRAVAAPVPTRPDPEEQTIPPSELRFMGEADADFMGMALSLADQVRTMLPREIGDDFELLDVGCGYGRLAYGLRARDYPGRYTGFDCLPRQIDWLNRNFGNRDTYRFHHLDLVNERYNPTGRPLADVSLPMAEQSSDCLVALSVFTHMYEHEVVQYFRRLKTLIRDGGLFIATFFRLPPGFALGAKYPQAVYELTKRVSENAFIASEDQPLWVIAFREAFLLKLFAREGFEVVLQRKGKWLSGDNAMGLQDWFMLRKKPSPGSDTVRFTPVAIGVEPGTCPICGSTAFAPGPGGRLAANGSNPRCLQCDSLERHRSIRTMVHGLPIGLLNGRHALLIGSAGWIEPGWFRSIDRLDLERPEDLAERLAALPDGSCDFVVLDHVLEFVSDDRAAFAALRRVLSGRGILLITFANSAQSDRTVDFAEPTGAYARRHAYGADLPRHFDLKGHRMRMLAVSVEDPGTGVRETAHLFFSDQAAFHQVRRVLGASNATGADGSE
;
A
#
# COMPACT_ATOMS: atom_id res chain seq x y z
N MET A 1 -20.86 20.24 11.22
CA MET A 1 -21.27 20.30 9.80
C MET A 1 -21.85 18.95 9.44
N LEU A 2 -23.08 18.95 8.91
CA LEU A 2 -23.59 17.94 7.99
C LEU A 2 -23.15 18.42 6.59
N PHE A 3 -22.99 17.54 5.59
CA PHE A 3 -22.34 17.92 4.32
C PHE A 3 -23.02 19.07 3.55
N ASN A 4 -24.22 19.47 3.99
CA ASN A 4 -24.88 20.69 3.57
C ASN A 4 -25.20 21.60 4.78
N GLN A 5 -24.98 22.91 4.66
CA GLN A 5 -25.40 23.95 5.63
C GLN A 5 -26.92 24.19 5.63
N VAL A 6 -27.73 23.16 5.34
CA VAL A 6 -29.18 23.28 5.48
C VAL A 6 -29.49 23.24 6.98
N SER A 7 -30.26 24.22 7.43
CA SER A 7 -30.82 24.35 8.79
C SER A 7 -31.13 22.99 9.43
N LYS A 8 -30.80 22.81 10.73
CA LYS A 8 -31.11 21.61 11.52
C LYS A 8 -32.50 21.09 11.12
N PRO A 9 -32.65 19.80 10.74
CA PRO A 9 -33.91 19.26 10.26
C PRO A 9 -35.04 19.58 11.26
N GLN A 10 -36.14 20.12 10.75
CA GLN A 10 -37.34 20.35 11.56
C GLN A 10 -37.97 18.99 11.95
N GLY A 11 -38.77 18.97 13.01
CA GLY A 11 -39.30 17.72 13.60
C GLY A 11 -40.11 16.84 12.64
N ASP A 12 -40.62 17.39 11.54
CA ASP A 12 -41.41 16.70 10.51
C ASP A 12 -40.65 16.36 9.23
N ALA A 13 -39.33 16.61 9.16
CA ALA A 13 -38.51 16.33 7.97
C ALA A 13 -38.45 14.83 7.62
N VAL A 14 -38.29 14.53 6.33
CA VAL A 14 -38.19 13.16 5.79
C VAL A 14 -36.73 12.82 5.53
N PHE A 15 -36.24 11.75 6.14
CA PHE A 15 -34.93 11.20 5.81
C PHE A 15 -35.04 10.24 4.63
N ILE A 16 -34.12 10.34 3.68
CA ILE A 16 -34.08 9.48 2.49
C ILE A 16 -32.78 8.70 2.51
N HIS A 17 -32.86 7.42 2.89
CA HIS A 17 -31.73 6.52 2.87
C HIS A 17 -31.60 5.86 1.49
N VAL A 18 -30.64 6.37 0.70
CA VAL A 18 -30.21 5.73 -0.55
C VAL A 18 -29.38 4.52 -0.17
N HIS A 19 -30.04 3.35 -0.11
CA HIS A 19 -29.42 2.11 0.32
C HIS A 19 -28.75 1.42 -0.87
N VAL A 20 -27.42 1.54 -0.95
CA VAL A 20 -26.62 0.76 -1.90
C VAL A 20 -26.59 -0.70 -1.43
N PRO A 21 -26.87 -1.70 -2.30
CA PRO A 21 -26.74 -3.10 -1.91
C PRO A 21 -25.43 -3.43 -1.21
N ARG A 22 -25.53 -4.23 -0.15
CA ARG A 22 -24.39 -4.72 0.68
C ARG A 22 -23.67 -3.66 1.52
N THR A 23 -24.30 -2.52 1.79
CA THR A 23 -23.79 -1.45 2.66
C THR A 23 -24.49 -1.38 4.03
N GLY A 24 -24.90 -2.53 4.58
CA GLY A 24 -25.46 -2.59 5.93
C GLY A 24 -26.91 -2.12 6.07
N GLY A 25 -27.66 -1.94 4.99
CA GLY A 25 -29.02 -1.39 5.05
C GLY A 25 -30.04 -2.25 5.80
N THR A 26 -29.82 -3.56 6.00
CA THR A 26 -30.68 -4.38 6.88
C THR A 26 -30.55 -3.97 8.35
N SER A 27 -29.33 -3.63 8.79
CA SER A 27 -29.06 -3.17 10.15
C SER A 27 -29.62 -1.77 10.38
N LEU A 28 -29.42 -0.85 9.41
CA LEU A 28 -30.02 0.48 9.43
C LEU A 28 -31.55 0.41 9.42
N ARG A 29 -32.13 -0.47 8.61
CA ARG A 29 -33.58 -0.70 8.57
C ARG A 29 -34.14 -1.00 9.95
N ARG A 30 -33.61 -2.01 10.66
CA ARG A 30 -34.15 -2.41 11.98
C ARG A 30 -34.01 -1.30 13.01
N LEU A 31 -32.90 -0.58 12.96
CA LEU A 31 -32.68 0.56 13.83
C LEU A 31 -33.75 1.64 13.58
N PHE A 32 -34.00 1.96 12.32
CA PHE A 32 -34.93 3.00 11.95
C PHE A 32 -36.39 2.61 12.18
N GLU A 33 -36.78 1.36 11.93
CA GLU A 33 -38.11 0.81 12.31
C GLU A 33 -38.37 0.99 13.82
N ARG A 34 -37.37 0.69 14.66
CA ARG A 34 -37.44 0.89 16.11
C ARG A 34 -37.53 2.37 16.50
N THR A 35 -36.88 3.25 15.75
CA THR A 35 -36.71 4.66 16.10
C THR A 35 -37.91 5.51 15.70
N PHE A 36 -38.44 5.32 14.49
CA PHE A 36 -39.52 6.15 13.92
C PHE A 36 -40.90 5.47 13.94
N GLY A 37 -40.96 4.18 14.27
CA GLY A 37 -42.18 3.37 14.21
C GLY A 37 -42.52 2.93 12.79
N ALA A 38 -43.15 1.75 12.66
CA ALA A 38 -43.43 1.13 11.37
C ALA A 38 -44.39 1.96 10.48
N GLU A 39 -45.29 2.74 11.07
CA GLU A 39 -46.25 3.57 10.31
C GLU A 39 -45.64 4.84 9.72
N SER A 40 -44.44 5.24 10.16
CA SER A 40 -43.73 6.42 9.67
C SER A 40 -42.64 6.05 8.64
N PHE A 41 -42.65 4.82 8.13
CA PHE A 41 -41.56 4.27 7.33
C PHE A 41 -42.05 3.69 6.00
N ILE A 42 -41.35 4.00 4.90
CA ILE A 42 -41.60 3.39 3.58
C ILE A 42 -40.38 2.56 3.13
N PHE A 43 -40.59 1.27 2.89
CA PHE A 43 -39.62 0.37 2.28
C PHE A 43 -39.77 0.39 0.77
N ASN A 44 -38.86 1.07 0.06
CA ASN A 44 -38.99 1.23 -1.39
C ASN A 44 -38.07 0.28 -2.16
N TYR A 45 -38.48 -0.97 -2.33
CA TYR A 45 -37.76 -2.00 -3.08
C TYR A 45 -38.43 -2.36 -4.41
N ASN A 46 -39.74 -2.19 -4.51
CA ASN A 46 -40.57 -2.55 -5.66
C ASN A 46 -41.45 -1.40 -6.15
N GLY A 47 -41.21 -0.18 -5.67
CA GLY A 47 -41.97 1.00 -6.07
C GLY A 47 -43.15 1.34 -5.14
N GLU A 48 -42.98 1.05 -3.86
CA GLU A 48 -43.94 1.34 -2.79
C GLU A 48 -44.22 2.84 -2.64
N ILE A 49 -43.24 3.73 -2.91
CA ILE A 49 -43.45 5.18 -2.82
C ILE A 49 -44.34 5.71 -3.96
N GLU A 50 -44.24 5.14 -5.15
CA GLU A 50 -45.06 5.50 -6.32
C GLU A 50 -46.54 5.21 -6.07
N THR A 51 -46.83 4.16 -5.31
CA THR A 51 -48.19 3.69 -4.99
C THR A 51 -48.69 4.14 -3.62
N ALA A 52 -47.84 4.74 -2.79
CA ALA A 52 -48.21 5.24 -1.47
C ALA A 52 -49.32 6.32 -1.56
N THR A 53 -50.31 6.19 -0.67
CA THR A 53 -51.37 7.18 -0.50
C THR A 53 -50.82 8.51 0.03
N VAL A 54 -51.59 9.59 -0.14
CA VAL A 54 -51.25 10.92 0.40
C VAL A 54 -51.00 10.86 1.90
N ASP A 55 -51.87 10.16 2.65
CA ASP A 55 -51.74 9.98 4.10
C ASP A 55 -50.45 9.22 4.49
N GLN A 56 -50.07 8.18 3.74
CA GLN A 56 -48.80 7.46 3.97
C GLN A 56 -47.57 8.34 3.70
N ARG A 57 -47.60 9.15 2.64
CA ARG A 57 -46.51 10.08 2.32
C ARG A 57 -46.42 11.21 3.36
N ASP A 58 -47.56 11.69 3.84
CA ASP A 58 -47.63 12.72 4.87
C ASP A 58 -47.13 12.22 6.24
N ARG A 59 -47.37 10.95 6.59
CA ARG A 59 -46.86 10.35 7.84
C ARG A 59 -45.41 9.87 7.75
N CYS A 60 -44.88 9.69 6.55
CA CYS A 60 -43.52 9.21 6.33
C CYS A 60 -42.49 10.17 6.96
N ARG A 61 -41.58 9.62 7.76
CA ARG A 61 -40.39 10.30 8.29
C ARG A 61 -39.10 9.72 7.75
N LEU A 62 -39.16 8.52 7.16
CA LEU A 62 -38.01 7.88 6.55
C LEU A 62 -38.40 6.91 5.45
N ILE A 63 -37.68 7.00 4.34
CA ILE A 63 -37.74 6.07 3.23
C ILE A 63 -36.37 5.42 3.02
N SER A 64 -36.34 4.11 2.80
CA SER A 64 -35.10 3.36 2.54
C SER A 64 -35.34 2.29 1.49
N GLY A 65 -34.37 2.13 0.58
CA GLY A 65 -34.42 1.09 -0.43
C GLY A 65 -33.34 1.23 -1.49
N HIS A 66 -33.33 0.31 -2.46
CA HIS A 66 -32.42 0.36 -3.61
C HIS A 66 -32.88 1.40 -4.64
N ILE A 67 -32.99 2.64 -4.17
CA ILE A 67 -33.56 3.76 -4.91
C ILE A 67 -32.44 4.72 -5.31
N PRO A 68 -32.38 5.13 -6.59
CA PRO A 68 -31.48 6.21 -6.96
C PRO A 68 -31.93 7.54 -6.35
N TYR A 69 -31.04 8.52 -6.34
CA TYR A 69 -31.36 9.89 -5.97
C TYR A 69 -32.63 10.42 -6.69
N GLY A 70 -33.41 11.27 -6.01
CA GLY A 70 -34.56 11.97 -6.59
C GLY A 70 -35.93 11.51 -6.07
N VAL A 71 -36.01 10.67 -5.04
CA VAL A 71 -37.28 10.26 -4.41
C VAL A 71 -37.92 11.38 -3.56
N ASP A 72 -37.18 12.45 -3.27
CA ASP A 72 -37.69 13.68 -2.65
C ASP A 72 -38.87 14.30 -3.40
N ARG A 73 -38.97 14.09 -4.72
CA ARG A 73 -40.09 14.56 -5.56
C ARG A 73 -41.49 14.13 -5.08
N TYR A 74 -41.59 13.06 -4.28
CA TYR A 74 -42.85 12.52 -3.77
C TYR A 74 -43.32 13.19 -2.47
N PHE A 75 -42.49 14.04 -1.87
CA PHE A 75 -42.78 14.68 -0.58
C PHE A 75 -42.91 16.19 -0.75
N SER A 76 -43.91 16.76 -0.09
CA SER A 76 -44.08 18.22 0.05
C SER A 76 -43.25 18.80 1.21
N LYS A 77 -42.67 17.92 2.04
CA LYS A 77 -41.89 18.23 3.23
C LYS A 77 -40.39 18.34 2.93
N PRO A 78 -39.60 19.03 3.79
CA PRO A 78 -38.14 19.03 3.69
C PRO A 78 -37.57 17.61 3.73
N CYS A 79 -36.72 17.28 2.75
CA CYS A 79 -36.08 15.97 2.62
C CYS A 79 -34.57 16.06 2.87
N HIS A 80 -34.01 15.05 3.53
CA HIS A 80 -32.58 14.94 3.80
C HIS A 80 -32.04 13.58 3.38
N TYR A 81 -31.12 13.59 2.43
CA TYR A 81 -30.49 12.37 1.91
C TYR A 81 -29.40 11.86 2.84
N ILE A 82 -29.40 10.56 3.09
CA ILE A 82 -28.33 9.84 3.79
C ILE A 82 -27.93 8.59 3.01
N THR A 83 -26.68 8.16 3.13
CA THR A 83 -26.21 6.92 2.50
C THR A 83 -24.99 6.35 3.22
N ALA A 84 -24.71 5.07 2.96
CA ALA A 84 -23.48 4.41 3.34
C ALA A 84 -22.78 3.86 2.10
N THR A 85 -21.46 4.05 2.02
CA THR A 85 -20.60 3.43 0.99
C THR A 85 -19.82 2.26 1.58
N ARG A 86 -19.34 1.35 0.75
CA ARG A 86 -18.48 0.23 1.15
C ARG A 86 -17.36 0.08 0.15
N ASP A 87 -16.20 -0.35 0.65
CA ASP A 87 -15.09 -0.77 -0.19
C ASP A 87 -15.58 -1.69 -1.32
N PRO A 88 -15.34 -1.36 -2.61
CA PRO A 88 -15.90 -2.10 -3.73
C PRO A 88 -15.53 -3.59 -3.75
N ILE A 89 -14.33 -3.96 -3.28
CA ILE A 89 -13.89 -5.35 -3.18
C ILE A 89 -14.73 -6.09 -2.13
N ALA A 90 -14.79 -5.55 -0.92
CA ALA A 90 -15.59 -6.13 0.17
C ALA A 90 -17.09 -6.13 -0.15
N ARG A 91 -17.58 -5.13 -0.91
CA ARG A 91 -18.96 -5.07 -1.41
C ARG A 91 -19.23 -6.21 -2.37
N TYR A 92 -18.32 -6.44 -3.33
CA TYR A 92 -18.44 -7.51 -4.30
C TYR A 92 -18.36 -8.90 -3.67
N GLN A 93 -17.40 -9.15 -2.77
CA GLN A 93 -17.32 -10.41 -2.03
C GLN A 93 -18.61 -10.69 -1.24
N SER A 94 -19.15 -9.64 -0.60
CA SER A 94 -20.41 -9.72 0.13
C SER A 94 -21.62 -9.96 -0.78
N LEU A 95 -21.61 -9.39 -1.99
CA LEU A 95 -22.64 -9.60 -3.02
C LEU A 95 -22.61 -11.03 -3.55
N TYR A 96 -21.43 -11.55 -3.90
CA TYR A 96 -21.28 -12.93 -4.34
C TYR A 96 -21.71 -13.90 -3.24
N ALA A 97 -21.29 -13.68 -1.99
CA ALA A 97 -21.72 -14.51 -0.86
C ALA A 97 -23.24 -14.48 -0.64
N GLU A 98 -23.91 -13.34 -0.83
CA GLU A 98 -25.38 -13.26 -0.81
C GLU A 98 -26.00 -14.16 -1.87
N PHE A 99 -25.56 -14.04 -3.13
CA PHE A 99 -26.13 -14.84 -4.21
C PHE A 99 -25.81 -16.32 -4.05
N LEU A 100 -24.62 -16.65 -3.54
CA LEU A 100 -24.23 -18.03 -3.27
C LEU A 100 -25.07 -18.68 -2.16
N THR A 101 -25.45 -17.93 -1.12
CA THR A 101 -26.13 -18.48 0.07
C THR A 101 -27.65 -18.33 0.04
N ASN A 102 -28.18 -17.36 -0.71
CA ASN A 102 -29.61 -17.10 -0.81
C ASN A 102 -30.21 -17.83 -2.02
N SER A 103 -30.80 -18.99 -1.79
CA SER A 103 -31.42 -19.81 -2.84
C SER A 103 -32.59 -19.14 -3.58
N ASN A 104 -33.17 -18.07 -3.01
CA ASN A 104 -34.22 -17.29 -3.65
C ASN A 104 -33.69 -16.16 -4.56
N SER A 105 -32.37 -15.93 -4.60
CA SER A 105 -31.79 -14.94 -5.51
C SER A 105 -31.86 -15.40 -6.96
N ARG A 106 -32.21 -14.48 -7.88
CA ARG A 106 -32.18 -14.73 -9.34
C ARG A 106 -30.80 -15.16 -9.83
N LEU A 107 -29.74 -14.75 -9.14
CA LEU A 107 -28.35 -15.06 -9.49
C LEU A 107 -27.78 -16.24 -8.68
N HIS A 108 -28.59 -16.93 -7.87
CA HIS A 108 -28.13 -18.06 -7.09
C HIS A 108 -27.52 -19.17 -7.95
N HIS A 109 -28.23 -19.58 -9.01
CA HIS A 109 -27.74 -20.61 -9.91
C HIS A 109 -26.43 -20.20 -10.62
N ALA A 110 -26.28 -18.91 -10.98
CA ALA A 110 -25.05 -18.40 -11.57
C ALA A 110 -23.90 -18.36 -10.55
N ALA A 111 -24.15 -17.92 -9.31
CA ALA A 111 -23.16 -17.87 -8.25
C ALA A 111 -22.71 -19.26 -7.77
N VAL A 112 -23.60 -20.26 -7.79
CA VAL A 112 -23.25 -21.67 -7.51
C VAL A 112 -22.45 -22.27 -8.67
N ARG A 113 -22.78 -21.91 -9.92
CA ARG A 113 -22.11 -22.41 -11.12
C ARG A 113 -20.71 -21.85 -11.31
N TYR A 114 -20.54 -20.55 -11.08
CA TYR A 114 -19.28 -19.83 -11.30
C TYR A 114 -18.56 -19.57 -9.98
N GLY A 115 -17.24 -19.80 -9.96
CA GLY A 115 -16.39 -19.29 -8.88
C GLY A 115 -16.40 -17.75 -8.88
N ILE A 116 -15.94 -17.12 -7.79
CA ILE A 116 -16.03 -15.67 -7.63
C ILE A 116 -15.42 -14.88 -8.82
N ASP A 117 -14.27 -15.30 -9.36
CA ASP A 117 -13.65 -14.66 -10.52
C ASP A 117 -14.50 -14.75 -11.80
N ASP A 118 -15.04 -15.94 -12.08
CA ASP A 118 -15.86 -16.14 -13.29
C ASP A 118 -17.25 -15.54 -13.14
N PHE A 119 -17.76 -15.44 -11.91
CA PHE A 119 -18.98 -14.71 -11.61
C PHE A 119 -18.80 -13.21 -11.88
N LEU A 120 -17.62 -12.65 -11.60
CA LEU A 120 -17.30 -11.25 -11.92
C LEU A 120 -17.39 -11.01 -13.43
N ARG A 121 -16.71 -11.86 -14.21
CA ARG A 121 -16.74 -11.80 -15.68
C ARG A 121 -18.16 -12.00 -16.21
N PHE A 122 -18.88 -12.97 -15.66
CA PHE A 122 -20.28 -13.20 -15.99
C PHE A 122 -21.13 -11.95 -15.75
N CYS A 123 -20.93 -11.23 -14.64
CA CYS A 123 -21.66 -10.00 -14.37
C CYS A 123 -21.30 -8.86 -15.32
N ILE A 124 -20.00 -8.66 -15.60
CA ILE A 124 -19.51 -7.57 -16.46
C ILE A 124 -19.90 -7.76 -17.92
N TYR A 125 -19.89 -9.00 -18.41
CA TYR A 125 -20.20 -9.32 -19.80
C TYR A 125 -21.62 -9.86 -20.00
N SER A 126 -22.52 -9.65 -19.04
CA SER A 126 -23.91 -10.08 -19.16
C SER A 126 -24.72 -9.13 -20.04
N ASP A 127 -25.51 -9.68 -20.96
CA ASP A 127 -26.55 -8.93 -21.68
C ASP A 127 -27.81 -8.70 -20.82
N ASP A 128 -27.93 -9.35 -19.65
CA ASP A 128 -29.04 -9.14 -18.72
C ASP A 128 -28.82 -7.88 -17.88
N ALA A 129 -29.69 -6.89 -18.07
CA ALA A 129 -29.59 -5.60 -17.38
C ALA A 129 -29.60 -5.72 -15.86
N TYR A 130 -30.34 -6.68 -15.28
CA TYR A 130 -30.36 -6.89 -13.84
C TYR A 130 -29.00 -7.36 -13.31
N THR A 131 -28.33 -8.24 -14.06
CA THR A 131 -27.01 -8.79 -13.75
C THR A 131 -25.91 -7.74 -13.94
N LEU A 132 -25.91 -7.05 -15.08
CA LEU A 132 -24.94 -5.99 -15.39
C LEU A 132 -24.99 -4.87 -14.34
N HIS A 133 -26.20 -4.49 -13.92
CA HIS A 133 -26.37 -3.40 -12.96
C HIS A 133 -25.94 -3.72 -11.52
N GLN A 134 -25.56 -4.96 -11.20
CA GLN A 134 -24.95 -5.27 -9.89
C GLN A 134 -23.55 -4.66 -9.73
N LEU A 135 -22.91 -4.32 -10.85
CA LEU A 135 -21.58 -3.71 -10.99
C LEU A 135 -21.64 -2.45 -11.89
N GLY A 136 -20.49 -1.86 -12.17
CA GLY A 136 -20.33 -0.72 -13.08
C GLY A 136 -20.56 0.61 -12.40
N ASN A 137 -19.87 0.86 -11.30
CA ASN A 137 -20.05 2.05 -10.46
C ASN A 137 -21.46 2.15 -9.84
N LEU A 138 -21.94 1.07 -9.24
CA LEU A 138 -23.29 1.01 -8.65
C LEU A 138 -23.48 2.05 -7.53
N GLN A 139 -22.46 2.30 -6.70
CA GLN A 139 -22.54 3.31 -5.64
C GLN A 139 -22.70 4.71 -6.25
N CYS A 140 -21.89 5.07 -7.25
CA CYS A 140 -22.04 6.33 -8.00
C CYS A 140 -23.46 6.46 -8.59
N ARG A 141 -23.93 5.39 -9.23
CA ARG A 141 -25.22 5.37 -9.93
C ARG A 141 -26.40 5.56 -9.01
N LEU A 142 -26.41 4.91 -7.84
CA LEU A 142 -27.49 5.12 -6.87
C LEU A 142 -27.40 6.51 -6.22
N ILE A 143 -26.20 7.00 -5.96
CA ILE A 143 -25.98 8.29 -5.30
C ILE A 143 -26.31 9.49 -6.20
N SER A 144 -26.13 9.37 -7.51
CA SER A 144 -26.30 10.53 -8.42
C SER A 144 -27.14 10.28 -9.65
N GLY A 145 -27.51 9.03 -9.94
CA GLY A 145 -28.08 8.63 -11.22
C GLY A 145 -27.03 8.46 -12.34
N SER A 146 -25.75 8.67 -12.05
CA SER A 146 -24.64 8.58 -13.01
C SER A 146 -23.55 7.61 -12.55
N ASN A 147 -22.89 6.92 -13.49
CA ASN A 147 -21.72 6.08 -13.19
C ASN A 147 -20.44 6.91 -12.95
N ASP A 148 -20.50 8.23 -13.18
CA ASP A 148 -19.37 9.15 -13.08
C ASP A 148 -19.08 9.57 -11.63
N PHE A 149 -17.81 9.48 -11.24
CA PHE A 149 -17.36 9.83 -9.89
C PHE A 149 -17.54 11.32 -9.58
N GLU A 150 -17.18 12.22 -10.50
CA GLU A 150 -17.25 13.66 -10.24
C GLU A 150 -18.70 14.11 -10.01
N THR A 151 -19.63 13.54 -10.77
CA THR A 151 -21.07 13.73 -10.56
C THR A 151 -21.52 13.21 -9.20
N ALA A 152 -21.12 12.00 -8.81
CA ALA A 152 -21.45 11.43 -7.51
C ALA A 152 -20.87 12.24 -6.34
N LYS A 153 -19.62 12.67 -6.45
CA LYS A 153 -18.96 13.56 -5.49
C LYS A 153 -19.73 14.88 -5.34
N ALA A 154 -20.10 15.53 -6.44
CA ALA A 154 -20.88 16.76 -6.40
C ALA A 154 -22.23 16.59 -5.69
N PHE A 155 -22.87 15.43 -5.82
CA PHE A 155 -24.11 15.12 -5.11
C PHE A 155 -23.86 14.93 -3.62
N ILE A 156 -22.83 14.16 -3.22
CA ILE A 156 -22.44 14.03 -1.81
C ILE A 156 -22.21 15.40 -1.18
N ASP A 157 -21.51 16.29 -1.88
CA ASP A 157 -21.13 17.62 -1.38
C ASP A 157 -22.30 18.59 -1.25
N SER A 158 -23.32 18.46 -2.10
CA SER A 158 -24.36 19.49 -2.23
C SER A 158 -25.77 19.02 -1.90
N LYS A 159 -26.03 17.71 -1.89
CA LYS A 159 -27.38 17.12 -1.75
C LYS A 159 -27.53 16.18 -0.57
N TYR A 160 -26.45 15.55 -0.11
CA TYR A 160 -26.50 14.64 1.01
C TYR A 160 -26.31 15.38 2.33
N LEU A 161 -27.15 15.03 3.30
CA LEU A 161 -26.98 15.45 4.68
C LEU A 161 -25.79 14.73 5.30
N LEU A 162 -25.71 13.41 5.10
CA LEU A 162 -24.66 12.57 5.65
C LEU A 162 -24.38 11.37 4.75
N ALA A 163 -23.11 11.13 4.44
CA ALA A 163 -22.64 9.92 3.79
C ALA A 163 -21.46 9.36 4.57
N CYS A 164 -21.50 8.08 4.94
CA CYS A 164 -20.42 7.45 5.72
C CYS A 164 -19.86 6.20 5.01
N PRO A 165 -18.62 5.80 5.30
CA PRO A 165 -18.18 4.44 5.00
C PRO A 165 -18.83 3.46 5.98
N LEU A 166 -19.15 2.24 5.52
CA LEU A 166 -19.86 1.21 6.29
C LEU A 166 -19.26 0.92 7.68
N PRO A 167 -17.93 0.87 7.89
CA PRO A 167 -17.37 0.68 9.23
C PRO A 167 -17.78 1.75 10.25
N GLU A 168 -18.09 2.95 9.78
CA GLU A 168 -18.42 4.12 10.61
C GLU A 168 -19.93 4.31 10.82
N LEU A 169 -20.73 3.28 10.50
CA LEU A 169 -22.19 3.33 10.57
C LEU A 169 -22.71 3.68 11.97
N ASP A 170 -22.04 3.20 13.01
CA ASP A 170 -22.39 3.45 14.40
C ASP A 170 -22.24 4.95 14.75
N LEU A 171 -21.20 5.61 14.22
CA LEU A 171 -20.98 7.04 14.39
C LEU A 171 -21.97 7.86 13.57
N MET A 172 -22.25 7.46 12.32
CA MET A 172 -23.28 8.11 11.49
C MET A 172 -24.64 8.12 12.20
N VAL A 173 -24.99 7.01 12.84
CA VAL A 173 -26.23 6.87 13.61
C VAL A 173 -26.26 7.79 14.82
N ALA A 174 -25.15 7.91 15.56
CA ALA A 174 -25.05 8.85 16.67
C ALA A 174 -25.25 10.31 16.22
N MET A 175 -24.67 10.69 15.08
CA MET A 175 -24.86 12.01 14.49
C MET A 175 -26.31 12.24 14.02
N LEU A 176 -26.95 11.23 13.44
CA LEU A 176 -28.35 11.30 13.03
C LEU A 176 -29.30 11.42 14.22
N ALA A 177 -28.98 10.80 15.37
CA ALA A 177 -29.79 10.87 16.58
C ALA A 177 -29.96 12.31 17.09
N GLU A 178 -28.86 13.06 17.11
CA GLU A 178 -28.83 14.48 17.50
C GLU A 178 -29.61 15.36 16.52
N VAL A 179 -29.50 15.03 15.23
CA VAL A 179 -30.03 15.83 14.12
C VAL A 179 -31.52 15.58 13.86
N ALA A 180 -32.02 14.38 14.12
CA ALA A 180 -33.41 13.98 13.90
C ALA A 180 -34.35 14.27 15.10
N GLY A 181 -33.82 14.83 16.20
CA GLY A 181 -34.58 15.13 17.42
C GLY A 181 -35.11 13.89 18.15
N ALA A 182 -34.55 12.71 17.87
CA ALA A 182 -34.96 11.45 18.49
C ALA A 182 -34.03 11.13 19.65
N GLY A 183 -34.40 11.54 20.87
CA GLY A 183 -33.64 11.31 22.10
C GLY A 183 -33.45 9.84 22.54
N ALA A 184 -33.54 8.87 21.62
CA ALA A 184 -33.32 7.45 21.91
C ALA A 184 -33.05 6.62 20.62
N VAL A 185 -32.16 7.06 19.73
CA VAL A 185 -31.65 6.14 18.70
C VAL A 185 -30.73 5.14 19.39
N GLY A 186 -31.23 3.92 19.64
CA GLY A 186 -30.43 2.86 20.26
C GLY A 186 -29.27 2.39 19.38
N ALA A 187 -28.41 1.51 19.88
CA ALA A 187 -27.29 0.96 19.10
C ALA A 187 -27.77 0.24 17.81
N VAL A 188 -26.94 0.32 16.77
CA VAL A 188 -27.13 -0.47 15.54
C VAL A 188 -26.97 -1.95 15.91
N GLU A 189 -28.05 -2.70 15.81
CA GLU A 189 -27.96 -4.15 15.87
C GLU A 189 -27.40 -4.64 14.53
N ARG A 190 -26.20 -5.23 14.55
CA ARG A 190 -25.59 -5.73 13.31
C ARG A 190 -26.25 -7.04 12.90
N VAL A 191 -27.11 -6.98 11.89
CA VAL A 191 -27.85 -8.13 11.36
C VAL A 191 -27.20 -8.58 10.06
N ASN A 192 -27.08 -9.89 9.85
CA ASN A 192 -26.46 -10.47 8.65
C ASN A 192 -24.99 -10.06 8.47
N TRP A 193 -24.20 -10.27 9.52
CA TRP A 193 -22.76 -10.03 9.50
C TRP A 193 -22.12 -10.73 8.31
N SER A 194 -21.39 -9.96 7.49
CA SER A 194 -20.69 -10.52 6.33
C SER A 194 -19.73 -11.60 6.82
N ALA A 195 -18.92 -11.32 7.85
CA ALA A 195 -17.98 -12.29 8.42
C ALA A 195 -18.66 -13.62 8.86
N LEU A 196 -19.81 -13.58 9.55
CA LEU A 196 -20.57 -14.79 9.93
C LEU A 196 -21.13 -15.59 8.74
N ARG A 197 -21.35 -14.96 7.57
CA ARG A 197 -21.76 -15.65 6.34
C ARG A 197 -20.57 -16.15 5.52
N LEU A 198 -19.39 -15.55 5.70
CA LEU A 198 -18.14 -15.99 5.08
C LEU A 198 -17.49 -17.12 5.90
N GLU A 199 -17.75 -17.19 7.21
CA GLU A 199 -17.39 -18.29 8.09
C GLU A 199 -18.11 -19.59 7.67
N GLY A 200 -17.35 -20.49 7.05
CA GLY A 200 -17.85 -21.76 6.51
C GLY A 200 -17.89 -21.82 4.97
N LEU A 201 -17.72 -20.69 4.27
CA LEU A 201 -17.53 -20.67 2.82
C LEU A 201 -16.06 -21.02 2.48
N PRO A 202 -15.77 -21.73 1.38
CA PRO A 202 -14.40 -22.12 1.01
C PRO A 202 -13.48 -20.90 0.82
N SER A 203 -12.17 -21.14 0.64
CA SER A 203 -11.15 -20.16 0.18
C SER A 203 -11.45 -19.47 -1.18
N ARG A 204 -12.68 -19.56 -1.68
CA ARG A 204 -13.23 -19.09 -2.96
C ARG A 204 -13.76 -17.66 -2.94
N LEU A 205 -13.54 -16.89 -1.88
CA LEU A 205 -13.94 -15.48 -1.80
C LEU A 205 -12.76 -14.52 -2.05
N VAL A 206 -11.59 -15.06 -2.34
CA VAL A 206 -10.41 -14.29 -2.74
C VAL A 206 -10.47 -14.12 -4.25
N LEU A 207 -10.49 -12.86 -4.71
CA LEU A 207 -10.34 -12.54 -6.12
C LEU A 207 -8.88 -12.76 -6.54
N SER A 208 -8.68 -13.27 -7.75
CA SER A 208 -7.37 -13.23 -8.41
C SER A 208 -6.97 -11.80 -8.77
N ASP A 209 -5.67 -11.55 -8.94
CA ASP A 209 -5.16 -10.23 -9.33
C ASP A 209 -5.81 -9.73 -10.63
N ALA A 210 -6.01 -10.61 -11.63
CA ALA A 210 -6.68 -10.26 -12.88
C ALA A 210 -8.16 -9.84 -12.69
N SER A 211 -8.85 -10.43 -11.71
CA SER A 211 -10.23 -10.03 -11.39
C SER A 211 -10.28 -8.78 -10.52
N LEU A 212 -9.25 -8.53 -9.70
CA LEU A 212 -9.10 -7.26 -9.00
C LEU A 212 -8.86 -6.12 -9.98
N ASP A 213 -7.99 -6.31 -10.98
CA ASP A 213 -7.76 -5.34 -12.05
C ASP A 213 -9.03 -5.08 -12.85
N LEU A 214 -9.76 -6.13 -13.22
CA LEU A 214 -11.03 -6.01 -13.95
C LEU A 214 -12.11 -5.30 -13.14
N LEU A 215 -12.21 -5.59 -11.84
CA LEU A 215 -13.12 -4.88 -10.93
C LEU A 215 -12.69 -3.42 -10.76
N PHE A 216 -11.39 -3.13 -10.69
CA PHE A 216 -10.88 -1.77 -10.59
C PHE A 216 -11.16 -0.96 -11.85
N GLU A 217 -10.97 -1.54 -13.03
CA GLU A 217 -11.29 -0.89 -14.32
C GLU A 217 -12.78 -0.56 -14.41
N HIS A 218 -13.63 -1.55 -14.13
CA HIS A 218 -15.07 -1.45 -14.32
C HIS A 218 -15.81 -0.65 -13.22
N ASP A 219 -15.32 -0.71 -11.97
CA ASP A 219 -15.90 -0.03 -10.81
C ASP A 219 -15.01 1.14 -10.30
N SER A 220 -14.13 1.68 -11.14
CA SER A 220 -13.17 2.77 -10.78
C SER A 220 -13.83 3.99 -10.12
N GLY A 221 -15.03 4.37 -10.55
CA GLY A 221 -15.79 5.46 -9.96
C GLY A 221 -16.23 5.16 -8.52
N ASP A 222 -16.62 3.91 -8.24
CA ASP A 222 -16.99 3.48 -6.88
C ASP A 222 -15.78 3.46 -5.93
N PHE A 223 -14.58 3.11 -6.43
CA PHE A 223 -13.33 3.19 -5.65
C PHE A 223 -13.02 4.64 -5.25
N HIS A 224 -13.08 5.56 -6.21
CA HIS A 224 -12.87 6.98 -5.93
C HIS A 224 -13.95 7.55 -4.99
N LEU A 225 -15.22 7.19 -5.21
CA LEU A 225 -16.34 7.66 -4.38
C LEU A 225 -16.23 7.15 -2.94
N HIS A 226 -15.89 5.88 -2.73
CA HIS A 226 -15.72 5.33 -1.39
C HIS A 226 -14.57 6.01 -0.64
N SER A 227 -13.42 6.19 -1.30
CA SER A 227 -12.27 6.92 -0.74
C SER A 227 -12.64 8.36 -0.38
N TYR A 228 -13.36 9.05 -1.27
CA TYR A 228 -13.84 10.40 -1.03
C TYR A 228 -14.75 10.49 0.20
N VAL A 229 -15.78 9.64 0.26
CA VAL A 229 -16.73 9.60 1.38
C VAL A 229 -16.01 9.27 2.70
N GLN A 230 -15.03 8.37 2.70
CA GLN A 230 -14.23 8.06 3.88
C GLN A 230 -13.45 9.29 4.38
N GLN A 231 -12.77 10.02 3.49
CA GLN A 231 -12.01 11.21 3.85
C GLN A 231 -12.93 12.37 4.29
N ALA A 232 -14.05 12.57 3.60
CA ALA A 232 -15.01 13.61 3.88
C ALA A 232 -15.71 13.36 5.24
N PHE A 233 -16.13 12.12 5.50
CA PHE A 233 -16.76 11.73 6.76
C PHE A 233 -15.81 11.86 7.95
N ARG A 234 -14.53 11.49 7.78
CA ARG A 234 -13.53 11.65 8.82
C ARG A 234 -13.36 13.10 9.28
N LYS A 235 -13.30 14.06 8.34
CA LYS A 235 -13.22 15.50 8.67
C LYS A 235 -14.43 15.97 9.48
N VAL A 236 -15.60 15.43 9.16
CA VAL A 236 -16.85 15.71 9.88
C VAL A 236 -16.83 15.08 11.27
N ALA A 237 -16.37 13.84 11.41
CA ALA A 237 -16.23 13.13 12.67
C ALA A 237 -15.24 13.80 13.64
N GLU A 238 -14.09 14.27 13.14
CA GLU A 238 -13.05 14.94 13.94
C GLU A 238 -13.51 16.28 14.55
N THR A 239 -14.54 16.91 13.98
CA THR A 239 -15.05 18.22 14.41
C THR A 239 -16.43 18.15 15.07
N TRP A 240 -17.01 16.96 15.17
CA TRP A 240 -18.33 16.77 15.79
C TRP A 240 -18.22 16.54 17.29
N VAL A 241 -19.06 17.24 18.06
CA VAL A 241 -19.17 17.14 19.52
C VAL A 241 -20.64 16.90 19.85
N PRO A 242 -21.01 15.86 20.61
CA PRO A 242 -22.40 15.57 20.96
C PRO A 242 -23.05 16.67 21.81
N ASP A 243 -24.29 17.05 21.48
CA ASP A 243 -25.12 17.96 22.30
C ASP A 243 -25.30 17.36 23.73
N GLY A 244 -24.83 18.08 24.76
CA GLY A 244 -24.94 17.68 26.18
C GLY A 244 -23.64 17.22 26.87
N ALA A 245 -22.50 17.21 26.17
CA ALA A 245 -21.20 17.10 26.82
C ALA A 245 -20.91 18.37 27.67
N PRO A 246 -20.31 18.26 28.88
CA PRO A 246 -20.04 19.43 29.72
C PRO A 246 -19.18 20.44 28.96
N ALA A 247 -19.56 21.72 29.04
CA ALA A 247 -18.88 22.82 28.37
C ALA A 247 -17.40 22.87 28.79
N VAL A 248 -16.51 22.42 27.91
CA VAL A 248 -15.10 22.76 27.95
C VAL A 248 -14.98 24.19 27.44
N ALA A 249 -14.31 25.04 28.20
CA ALA A 249 -14.16 26.47 27.93
C ALA A 249 -13.65 26.74 26.48
N PRO A 250 -14.04 27.87 25.86
CA PRO A 250 -13.71 28.17 24.48
C PRO A 250 -12.26 28.63 24.38
N ASP A 251 -11.33 27.68 24.31
CA ASP A 251 -9.98 27.85 23.78
C ASP A 251 -9.40 26.47 23.40
N ALA A 252 -9.96 25.85 22.36
CA ALA A 252 -9.39 24.68 21.70
C ALA A 252 -10.03 24.43 20.33
N ALA A 253 -9.79 25.32 19.36
CA ALA A 253 -9.67 24.86 17.98
C ALA A 253 -8.35 24.06 17.86
N PRO A 254 -8.27 22.98 17.06
CA PRO A 254 -7.01 22.31 16.80
C PRO A 254 -6.17 23.22 15.90
N THR A 255 -5.50 24.20 16.51
CA THR A 255 -4.37 24.89 15.89
C THR A 255 -3.33 23.83 15.60
N ARG A 256 -3.11 23.63 14.31
CA ARG A 256 -1.85 23.20 13.72
C ARG A 256 -0.70 23.77 14.55
N ALA A 257 -0.12 22.95 15.43
CA ALA A 257 1.01 23.38 16.23
C ALA A 257 2.24 23.42 15.32
N VAL A 258 2.51 24.63 14.83
CA VAL A 258 3.88 25.13 14.74
C VAL A 258 4.54 24.84 16.10
N ALA A 259 5.76 24.31 16.06
CA ALA A 259 6.56 23.98 17.24
C ALA A 259 6.45 25.08 18.31
N ALA A 260 5.92 24.72 19.49
CA ALA A 260 6.07 25.50 20.70
C ALA A 260 7.30 25.01 21.49
N PRO A 261 7.94 25.87 22.30
CA PRO A 261 9.29 25.64 22.80
C PRO A 261 9.38 24.38 23.64
N VAL A 262 10.52 23.71 23.48
CA VAL A 262 11.01 22.61 24.30
C VAL A 262 10.64 22.83 25.78
N PRO A 263 9.83 21.95 26.40
CA PRO A 263 9.79 21.90 27.85
C PRO A 263 11.20 21.54 28.32
N THR A 264 11.75 22.38 29.19
CA THR A 264 13.04 22.18 29.85
C THR A 264 13.18 20.72 30.30
N ARG A 265 14.35 20.14 29.96
CA ARG A 265 14.81 18.80 30.38
C ARG A 265 14.23 18.42 31.75
N PRO A 266 13.53 17.28 31.89
CA PRO A 266 13.52 16.61 33.17
C PRO A 266 14.96 16.22 33.51
N ASP A 267 15.34 16.38 34.77
CA ASP A 267 16.68 16.07 35.26
C ASP A 267 17.09 14.62 34.92
N PRO A 268 18.39 14.35 34.71
CA PRO A 268 18.86 13.09 34.10
C PRO A 268 18.77 11.83 34.97
N GLU A 269 18.12 11.85 36.14
CA GLU A 269 18.39 10.83 37.18
C GLU A 269 17.25 9.88 37.56
N GLU A 270 16.07 9.93 36.94
CA GLU A 270 15.08 8.84 37.06
C GLU A 270 14.63 8.33 35.69
N GLN A 271 15.17 7.17 35.27
CA GLN A 271 14.62 6.44 34.14
C GLN A 271 13.22 5.93 34.49
N THR A 272 12.20 6.64 34.03
CA THR A 272 10.81 6.21 34.14
C THR A 272 10.56 5.03 33.21
N ILE A 273 10.38 3.84 33.79
CA ILE A 273 9.92 2.66 33.04
C ILE A 273 8.45 2.88 32.60
N PRO A 274 7.96 2.18 31.56
CA PRO A 274 6.55 2.23 31.19
C PRO A 274 5.68 1.77 32.37
N PRO A 275 4.59 2.49 32.69
CA PRO A 275 3.71 2.13 33.80
C PRO A 275 3.00 0.81 33.52
N SER A 276 2.49 0.16 34.57
CA SER A 276 1.82 -1.14 34.53
C SER A 276 0.76 -1.25 33.45
N GLU A 277 -0.03 -0.21 33.22
CA GLU A 277 -1.16 -0.23 32.28
C GLU A 277 -0.71 -0.29 30.81
N LEU A 278 0.55 0.05 30.52
CA LEU A 278 1.11 -0.04 29.17
C LEU A 278 1.83 -1.37 28.92
N ARG A 279 2.16 -2.13 29.97
CA ARG A 279 2.94 -3.38 29.93
C ARG A 279 2.01 -4.59 29.84
N PHE A 280 1.56 -4.89 28.63
CA PHE A 280 0.60 -5.96 28.37
C PHE A 280 1.12 -7.39 28.66
N MET A 281 2.42 -7.56 28.94
CA MET A 281 2.97 -8.83 29.41
C MET A 281 2.88 -9.00 30.93
N GLY A 282 2.39 -7.97 31.65
CA GLY A 282 2.09 -8.04 33.07
C GLY A 282 3.31 -7.99 33.99
N GLU A 283 4.42 -7.40 33.54
CA GLU A 283 5.66 -7.38 34.32
C GLU A 283 5.53 -6.43 35.53
N ALA A 284 6.10 -6.84 36.67
CA ALA A 284 6.24 -5.95 37.81
C ALA A 284 7.35 -4.91 37.57
N ASP A 285 7.28 -3.78 38.26
CA ASP A 285 8.26 -2.68 38.15
C ASP A 285 9.70 -3.15 38.41
N ALA A 286 9.88 -3.98 39.43
CA ALA A 286 11.17 -4.53 39.80
C ALA A 286 11.79 -5.44 38.73
N ASP A 287 10.96 -6.08 37.89
CA ASP A 287 11.42 -7.09 36.93
C ASP A 287 11.66 -6.52 35.53
N PHE A 288 11.01 -5.39 35.19
CA PHE A 288 11.02 -4.84 33.84
C PHE A 288 12.43 -4.63 33.28
N MET A 289 13.30 -3.97 34.04
CA MET A 289 14.65 -3.66 33.55
C MET A 289 15.52 -4.92 33.42
N GLY A 290 15.36 -5.90 34.32
CA GLY A 290 16.04 -7.18 34.21
C GLY A 290 15.70 -7.91 32.91
N MET A 291 14.41 -7.91 32.53
CA MET A 291 13.96 -8.47 31.25
C MET A 291 14.44 -7.67 30.05
N ALA A 292 14.39 -6.34 30.11
CA ALA A 292 14.89 -5.45 29.06
C ALA A 292 16.39 -5.69 28.79
N LEU A 293 17.20 -5.75 29.85
CA LEU A 293 18.64 -6.03 29.76
C LEU A 293 18.92 -7.43 29.19
N SER A 294 18.19 -8.44 29.65
CA SER A 294 18.33 -9.81 29.12
C SER A 294 18.02 -9.89 27.63
N LEU A 295 16.98 -9.19 27.18
CA LEU A 295 16.58 -9.14 25.77
C LEU A 295 17.64 -8.42 24.92
N ALA A 296 18.16 -7.29 25.41
CA ALA A 296 19.21 -6.55 24.74
C ALA A 296 20.50 -7.35 24.62
N ASP A 297 20.92 -8.06 25.67
CA ASP A 297 22.09 -8.94 25.62
C ASP A 297 21.94 -10.04 24.57
N GLN A 298 20.78 -10.68 24.57
CA GLN A 298 20.41 -11.70 23.59
C GLN A 298 20.54 -11.18 22.16
N VAL A 299 19.95 -10.03 21.84
CA VAL A 299 20.06 -9.39 20.52
C VAL A 299 21.52 -9.02 20.22
N ARG A 300 22.25 -8.41 21.16
CA ARG A 300 23.66 -8.02 20.97
C ARG A 300 24.57 -9.20 20.66
N THR A 301 24.31 -10.39 21.21
CA THR A 301 25.09 -11.60 20.85
C THR A 301 24.91 -12.04 19.39
N MET A 302 23.85 -11.57 18.73
CA MET A 302 23.53 -11.88 17.33
C MET A 302 23.92 -10.75 16.38
N LEU A 303 24.18 -9.54 16.89
CA LEU A 303 24.67 -8.43 16.07
C LEU A 303 26.19 -8.56 15.80
N PRO A 304 26.73 -7.83 14.81
CA PRO A 304 28.18 -7.73 14.61
C PRO A 304 28.90 -7.24 15.89
N ARG A 305 30.15 -7.70 16.09
CA ARG A 305 30.94 -7.33 17.27
C ARG A 305 31.28 -5.84 17.34
N GLU A 306 31.45 -5.23 16.17
CA GLU A 306 31.76 -3.82 16.01
C GLU A 306 30.58 -3.17 15.27
N ILE A 307 29.97 -2.19 15.93
CA ILE A 307 28.80 -1.44 15.46
C ILE A 307 29.13 0.04 15.63
N GLY A 308 29.07 0.80 14.54
CA GLY A 308 29.24 2.25 14.52
C GLY A 308 27.95 3.00 14.88
N ASP A 309 28.05 4.32 14.93
CA ASP A 309 26.93 5.25 15.14
C ASP A 309 26.02 5.43 13.90
N ASP A 310 26.48 4.94 12.76
CA ASP A 310 25.76 4.87 11.49
C ASP A 310 24.92 3.59 11.34
N PHE A 311 25.10 2.60 12.23
CA PHE A 311 24.37 1.35 12.15
C PHE A 311 22.89 1.55 12.52
N GLU A 312 21.99 1.20 11.62
CA GLU A 312 20.55 1.40 11.76
C GLU A 312 19.85 0.08 12.12
N LEU A 313 19.32 0.01 13.34
CA LEU A 313 18.50 -1.09 13.85
C LEU A 313 17.02 -0.69 13.85
N LEU A 314 16.22 -1.45 13.12
CA LEU A 314 14.78 -1.28 13.02
C LEU A 314 14.04 -2.35 13.84
N ASP A 315 13.30 -1.94 14.86
CA ASP A 315 12.49 -2.79 15.75
C ASP A 315 11.01 -2.78 15.35
N VAL A 316 10.59 -3.88 14.75
CA VAL A 316 9.22 -4.13 14.29
C VAL A 316 8.41 -4.63 15.47
N GLY A 317 7.30 -3.96 15.78
CA GLY A 317 6.47 -4.31 16.93
C GLY A 317 7.17 -3.99 18.25
N CYS A 318 7.77 -2.81 18.36
CA CYS A 318 8.59 -2.41 19.50
C CYS A 318 7.81 -2.32 20.84
N GLY A 319 6.47 -2.36 20.79
CA GLY A 319 5.57 -2.35 21.93
C GLY A 319 5.83 -1.16 22.87
N TYR A 320 5.98 -1.46 24.16
CA TYR A 320 6.38 -0.48 25.18
C TYR A 320 7.91 -0.41 25.38
N GLY A 321 8.70 -0.85 24.39
CA GLY A 321 10.12 -0.53 24.24
C GLY A 321 11.09 -1.37 25.06
N ARG A 322 10.77 -2.62 25.43
CA ARG A 322 11.68 -3.49 26.22
C ARG A 322 13.09 -3.56 25.63
N LEU A 323 13.20 -3.75 24.31
CA LEU A 323 14.50 -3.76 23.65
C LEU A 323 15.16 -2.37 23.68
N ALA A 324 14.42 -1.30 23.42
CA ALA A 324 14.93 0.07 23.46
C ALA A 324 15.52 0.43 24.82
N TYR A 325 14.82 0.13 25.93
CA TYR A 325 15.32 0.36 27.29
C TYR A 325 16.60 -0.42 27.56
N GLY A 326 16.63 -1.72 27.21
CA GLY A 326 17.79 -2.57 27.42
C GLY A 326 19.00 -2.14 26.60
N LEU A 327 18.81 -1.79 25.32
CA LEU A 327 19.88 -1.29 24.45
C LEU A 327 20.42 0.05 24.93
N ARG A 328 19.54 0.96 25.37
CA ARG A 328 19.94 2.25 25.94
C ARG A 328 20.76 2.07 27.22
N ALA A 329 20.34 1.17 28.10
CA ALA A 329 21.07 0.83 29.32
C ALA A 329 22.40 0.09 29.06
N ARG A 330 22.67 -0.32 27.82
CA ARG A 330 23.93 -0.92 27.37
C ARG A 330 24.70 -0.04 26.39
N ASP A 331 24.41 1.26 26.39
CA ASP A 331 25.06 2.27 25.57
C ASP A 331 25.17 1.81 24.11
N TYR A 332 24.05 1.37 23.55
CA TYR A 332 24.02 0.94 22.15
C TYR A 332 24.50 2.09 21.24
N PRO A 333 25.57 1.89 20.45
CA PRO A 333 26.21 2.98 19.74
C PRO A 333 25.44 3.43 18.49
N GLY A 334 24.64 2.54 17.90
CA GLY A 334 23.91 2.80 16.65
C GLY A 334 22.60 3.56 16.84
N ARG A 335 21.88 3.71 15.73
CA ARG A 335 20.54 4.31 15.67
C ARG A 335 19.49 3.22 15.81
N TYR A 336 18.50 3.49 16.64
CA TYR A 336 17.35 2.64 16.89
C TYR A 336 16.10 3.34 16.36
N THR A 337 15.39 2.66 15.48
CA THR A 337 14.06 3.07 15.02
C THR A 337 13.07 1.96 15.37
N GLY A 338 12.04 2.26 16.15
CA GLY A 338 10.96 1.33 16.49
C GLY A 338 9.64 1.74 15.84
N PHE A 339 8.82 0.77 15.44
CA PHE A 339 7.41 1.06 15.15
C PHE A 339 6.47 0.02 15.74
N ASP A 340 5.24 0.44 16.02
CA ASP A 340 4.20 -0.44 16.56
C ASP A 340 2.78 0.04 16.19
N CYS A 341 1.81 -0.85 16.28
CA CYS A 341 0.38 -0.59 16.14
C CYS A 341 -0.27 0.04 17.39
N LEU A 342 0.42 0.04 18.52
CA LEU A 342 -0.08 0.49 19.82
C LEU A 342 0.21 1.99 20.08
N PRO A 343 -0.75 2.91 19.90
CA PRO A 343 -0.48 4.35 19.94
C PRO A 343 -0.04 4.83 21.33
N ARG A 344 -0.67 4.34 22.40
CA ARG A 344 -0.37 4.77 23.79
C ARG A 344 1.07 4.45 24.20
N GLN A 345 1.60 3.34 23.73
CA GLN A 345 2.96 2.87 24.00
C GLN A 345 3.97 3.70 23.21
N ILE A 346 3.70 3.98 21.93
CA ILE A 346 4.53 4.86 21.12
C ILE A 346 4.58 6.28 21.69
N ASP A 347 3.44 6.82 22.13
CA ASP A 347 3.38 8.14 22.77
C ASP A 347 4.17 8.17 24.09
N TRP A 348 4.19 7.07 24.84
CA TRP A 348 5.05 6.95 26.02
C TRP A 348 6.53 6.97 25.63
N LEU A 349 6.94 6.17 24.64
CA LEU A 349 8.33 6.08 24.21
C LEU A 349 8.84 7.42 23.67
N ASN A 350 8.05 8.09 22.84
CA ASN A 350 8.38 9.42 22.30
C ASN A 350 8.51 10.52 23.36
N ARG A 351 7.89 10.34 24.54
CA ARG A 351 8.03 11.25 25.69
C ARG A 351 9.23 10.93 26.58
N ASN A 352 9.59 9.65 26.72
CA ASN A 352 10.57 9.18 27.70
C ASN A 352 11.95 8.82 27.09
N PHE A 353 12.09 8.84 25.77
CA PHE A 353 13.38 8.77 25.08
C PHE A 353 13.75 10.15 24.55
N GLY A 354 14.67 10.83 25.26
CA GLY A 354 15.00 12.23 25.05
C GLY A 354 15.89 12.55 23.84
N ASN A 355 16.48 11.55 23.17
CA ASN A 355 17.34 11.74 21.99
C ASN A 355 16.73 11.12 20.73
N ARG A 356 16.06 11.97 19.93
CA ARG A 356 15.44 11.59 18.65
C ARG A 356 16.44 11.30 17.53
N ASP A 357 17.72 11.60 17.71
CA ASP A 357 18.74 11.30 16.70
C ASP A 357 19.23 9.85 16.82
N THR A 358 19.17 9.28 18.02
CA THR A 358 19.54 7.88 18.31
C THR A 358 18.36 6.94 18.50
N TYR A 359 17.22 7.42 19.01
CA TYR A 359 16.03 6.60 19.26
C TYR A 359 14.78 7.27 18.67
N ARG A 360 14.14 6.61 17.69
CA ARG A 360 12.92 7.09 17.01
C ARG A 360 11.80 6.08 17.15
N PHE A 361 10.56 6.56 17.35
CA PHE A 361 9.40 5.69 17.49
C PHE A 361 8.24 6.17 16.63
N HIS A 362 7.69 5.27 15.82
CA HIS A 362 6.60 5.55 14.89
C HIS A 362 5.36 4.71 15.23
N HIS A 363 4.21 5.38 15.35
CA HIS A 363 2.93 4.69 15.39
C HIS A 363 2.50 4.41 13.96
N LEU A 364 2.22 3.15 13.65
CA LEU A 364 1.66 2.73 12.38
C LEU A 364 0.33 2.07 12.64
N ASP A 365 -0.73 2.56 12.01
CA ASP A 365 -2.08 2.04 12.15
C ASP A 365 -2.25 0.69 11.42
N LEU A 366 -1.58 -0.34 11.94
CA LEU A 366 -1.52 -1.68 11.36
C LEU A 366 -2.56 -2.58 12.00
N VAL A 367 -3.24 -3.38 11.18
CA VAL A 367 -4.16 -4.41 11.66
C VAL A 367 -3.37 -5.52 12.36
N ASN A 368 -3.86 -5.90 13.54
CA ASN A 368 -3.52 -7.15 14.20
C ASN A 368 -4.73 -7.55 15.05
N GLU A 369 -5.33 -8.70 14.80
CA GLU A 369 -6.59 -9.11 15.45
C GLU A 369 -6.53 -9.06 16.99
N ARG A 370 -5.35 -9.30 17.58
CA ARG A 370 -5.15 -9.26 19.03
C ARG A 370 -4.88 -7.86 19.58
N TYR A 371 -4.03 -7.09 18.91
CA TYR A 371 -3.49 -5.83 19.45
C TYR A 371 -4.12 -4.56 18.86
N ASN A 372 -4.54 -4.59 17.59
CA ASN A 372 -5.20 -3.50 16.90
C ASN A 372 -6.17 -4.04 15.82
N PRO A 373 -7.32 -4.62 16.21
CA PRO A 373 -8.23 -5.32 15.28
C PRO A 373 -8.87 -4.40 14.24
N THR A 374 -8.85 -3.08 14.46
CA THR A 374 -9.41 -2.07 13.56
C THR A 374 -8.35 -1.36 12.71
N GLY A 375 -7.09 -1.79 12.80
CA GLY A 375 -6.01 -1.19 12.02
C GLY A 375 -6.11 -1.48 10.53
N ARG A 376 -5.17 -0.95 9.75
CA ARG A 376 -5.11 -1.13 8.30
C ARG A 376 -4.18 -2.28 7.89
N PRO A 377 -4.47 -3.00 6.80
CA PRO A 377 -3.53 -3.95 6.22
C PRO A 377 -2.16 -3.32 5.98
N LEU A 378 -1.08 -4.08 6.16
CA LEU A 378 0.29 -3.60 5.95
C LEU A 378 0.51 -3.03 4.53
N ALA A 379 -0.22 -3.55 3.54
CA ALA A 379 -0.17 -3.06 2.16
C ALA A 379 -0.62 -1.59 2.02
N ASP A 380 -1.52 -1.14 2.88
CA ASP A 380 -2.16 0.19 2.82
C ASP A 380 -1.47 1.22 3.73
N VAL A 381 -0.45 0.79 4.48
CA VAL A 381 0.28 1.65 5.42
C VAL A 381 1.63 2.03 4.83
N SER A 382 1.86 3.33 4.68
CA SER A 382 3.17 3.87 4.31
C SER A 382 4.16 3.68 5.46
N LEU A 383 5.29 3.02 5.19
CA LEU A 383 6.35 2.85 6.17
C LEU A 383 7.25 4.12 6.15
N PRO A 384 7.51 4.76 7.31
CA PRO A 384 8.31 5.98 7.38
C PRO A 384 9.82 5.74 7.21
N MET A 385 10.21 4.53 6.84
CA MET A 385 11.60 4.12 6.60
C MET A 385 11.85 4.03 5.09
N ALA A 386 12.98 4.58 4.64
CA ALA A 386 13.39 4.42 3.26
C ALA A 386 13.75 2.96 2.96
N GLU A 387 13.61 2.55 1.70
CA GLU A 387 14.15 1.26 1.26
C GLU A 387 15.68 1.22 1.43
N GLN A 388 16.22 0.04 1.73
CA GLN A 388 17.66 -0.18 1.94
C GLN A 388 18.28 0.75 3.00
N SER A 389 17.53 1.09 4.06
CA SER A 389 17.97 2.01 5.11
C SER A 389 18.42 1.33 6.40
N SER A 390 18.07 0.06 6.63
CA SER A 390 18.38 -0.65 7.87
C SER A 390 19.49 -1.69 7.69
N ASP A 391 20.44 -1.74 8.62
CA ASP A 391 21.48 -2.79 8.70
C ASP A 391 20.93 -4.05 9.35
N CYS A 392 20.05 -3.88 10.32
CA CYS A 392 19.40 -4.98 11.02
C CYS A 392 17.93 -4.67 11.29
N LEU A 393 17.07 -5.60 10.92
CA LEU A 393 15.70 -5.66 11.43
C LEU A 393 15.63 -6.60 12.63
N VAL A 394 14.79 -6.26 13.61
CA VAL A 394 14.40 -7.16 14.69
C VAL A 394 12.88 -7.23 14.79
N ALA A 395 12.32 -8.42 14.99
CA ALA A 395 10.90 -8.64 15.20
C ALA A 395 10.72 -9.65 16.33
N LEU A 396 10.60 -9.13 17.55
CA LEU A 396 10.61 -9.93 18.78
C LEU A 396 9.18 -10.09 19.32
N SER A 397 8.74 -11.34 19.44
CA SER A 397 7.36 -11.72 19.79
C SER A 397 6.29 -11.10 18.88
N VAL A 398 6.62 -10.83 17.60
CA VAL A 398 5.66 -10.30 16.62
C VAL A 398 4.96 -11.43 15.87
N PHE A 399 5.73 -12.24 15.15
CA PHE A 399 5.19 -13.31 14.31
C PHE A 399 4.51 -14.43 15.11
N THR A 400 4.71 -14.49 16.43
CA THR A 400 3.98 -15.37 17.34
C THR A 400 2.53 -14.94 17.61
N HIS A 401 2.08 -13.86 16.97
CA HIS A 401 0.73 -13.30 17.04
C HIS A 401 0.21 -12.90 15.66
N MET A 402 0.62 -13.61 14.60
CA MET A 402 0.21 -13.35 13.21
C MET A 402 -0.12 -14.65 12.50
N TYR A 403 -1.09 -14.64 11.59
CA TYR A 403 -1.39 -15.80 10.75
C TYR A 403 -0.32 -16.02 9.65
N GLU A 404 -0.30 -17.22 9.08
CA GLU A 404 0.68 -17.63 8.06
C GLU A 404 0.80 -16.64 6.90
N HIS A 405 -0.33 -16.16 6.37
CA HIS A 405 -0.36 -15.24 5.24
C HIS A 405 0.17 -13.83 5.59
N GLU A 406 -0.05 -13.37 6.82
CA GLU A 406 0.47 -12.09 7.32
C GLU A 406 1.98 -12.16 7.47
N VAL A 407 2.51 -13.23 8.05
CA VAL A 407 3.97 -13.45 8.14
C VAL A 407 4.62 -13.36 6.75
N VAL A 408 4.01 -13.98 5.74
CA VAL A 408 4.48 -13.89 4.35
C VAL A 408 4.51 -12.44 3.85
N GLN A 409 3.43 -11.66 4.07
CA GLN A 409 3.35 -10.27 3.65
C GLN A 409 4.38 -9.38 4.38
N TYR A 410 4.56 -9.57 5.68
CA TYR A 410 5.56 -8.85 6.47
C TYR A 410 6.97 -9.12 5.94
N PHE A 411 7.34 -10.38 5.68
CA PHE A 411 8.65 -10.69 5.09
C PHE A 411 8.84 -10.02 3.72
N ARG A 412 7.83 -10.05 2.85
CA ARG A 412 7.87 -9.39 1.54
C ARG A 412 8.01 -7.89 1.62
N ARG A 413 7.32 -7.24 2.56
CA ARG A 413 7.36 -5.78 2.70
C ARG A 413 8.63 -5.33 3.39
N LEU A 414 8.98 -5.95 4.50
CA LEU A 414 10.12 -5.54 5.32
C LEU A 414 11.47 -5.82 4.66
N LYS A 415 11.60 -6.84 3.79
CA LYS A 415 12.86 -7.09 3.06
C LYS A 415 13.34 -5.89 2.23
N THR A 416 12.41 -5.01 1.81
CA THR A 416 12.73 -3.80 1.05
C THR A 416 13.48 -2.76 1.88
N LEU A 417 13.29 -2.76 3.20
CA LEU A 417 13.92 -1.83 4.13
C LEU A 417 15.33 -2.25 4.54
N ILE A 418 15.63 -3.54 4.54
CA ILE A 418 16.94 -4.09 4.90
C ILE A 418 17.92 -3.90 3.75
N ARG A 419 19.11 -3.36 4.03
CA ARG A 419 20.23 -3.35 3.10
C ARG A 419 20.57 -4.76 2.61
N ASP A 420 21.02 -4.88 1.37
CA ASP A 420 21.59 -6.12 0.86
C ASP A 420 22.76 -6.58 1.76
N GLY A 421 22.76 -7.87 2.14
CA GLY A 421 23.70 -8.41 3.13
C GLY A 421 23.37 -8.08 4.59
N GLY A 422 22.36 -7.25 4.85
CA GLY A 422 21.86 -6.90 6.18
C GLY A 422 21.14 -8.05 6.88
N LEU A 423 20.85 -7.85 8.16
CA LEU A 423 20.37 -8.88 9.08
C LEU A 423 18.87 -8.75 9.37
N PHE A 424 18.23 -9.88 9.69
CA PHE A 424 16.89 -9.90 10.26
C PHE A 424 16.83 -10.92 11.39
N ILE A 425 16.65 -10.44 12.62
CA ILE A 425 16.45 -11.27 13.81
C ILE A 425 14.95 -11.38 14.10
N ALA A 426 14.43 -12.60 14.15
CA ALA A 426 13.00 -12.81 14.38
C ALA A 426 12.75 -14.02 15.27
N THR A 427 11.70 -13.95 16.08
CA THR A 427 11.29 -15.03 16.98
C THR A 427 9.99 -15.71 16.54
N PHE A 428 9.92 -17.02 16.73
CA PHE A 428 8.75 -17.84 16.38
C PHE A 428 8.50 -18.93 17.42
N PHE A 429 7.27 -19.42 17.50
CA PHE A 429 7.01 -20.76 18.04
C PHE A 429 7.19 -21.77 16.92
N ARG A 430 8.36 -22.40 16.83
CA ARG A 430 8.72 -23.28 15.71
C ARG A 430 8.47 -24.76 16.02
N LEU A 431 7.69 -25.41 15.17
CA LEU A 431 7.40 -26.84 15.26
C LEU A 431 8.47 -27.67 14.54
N PRO A 432 9.05 -28.69 15.19
CA PRO A 432 10.04 -29.56 14.57
C PRO A 432 9.42 -30.47 13.49
N PRO A 433 10.24 -31.03 12.58
CA PRO A 433 9.81 -32.12 11.72
C PRO A 433 9.19 -33.26 12.54
N GLY A 434 8.07 -33.82 12.06
CA GLY A 434 7.34 -34.87 12.77
C GLY A 434 6.37 -34.39 13.84
N PHE A 435 6.19 -33.06 14.04
CA PHE A 435 5.13 -32.57 14.91
C PHE A 435 3.74 -33.03 14.44
N ALA A 436 2.97 -33.59 15.38
CA ALA A 436 1.60 -34.06 15.18
C ALA A 436 0.69 -33.53 16.30
N LEU A 437 -0.47 -33.00 15.91
CA LEU A 437 -1.49 -32.52 16.85
C LEU A 437 -2.03 -33.68 17.69
N GLY A 438 -2.18 -33.48 19.00
CA GLY A 438 -2.61 -34.52 19.95
C GLY A 438 -1.51 -35.47 20.45
N ALA A 439 -0.29 -35.36 19.92
CA ALA A 439 0.86 -36.09 20.48
C ALA A 439 1.38 -35.40 21.77
N LYS A 440 1.97 -36.19 22.68
CA LYS A 440 2.53 -35.66 23.94
C LYS A 440 3.93 -35.10 23.71
N TYR A 441 4.12 -33.84 24.08
CA TYR A 441 5.42 -33.16 24.08
C TYR A 441 5.72 -32.69 25.52
N PRO A 442 6.48 -33.46 26.33
CA PRO A 442 6.65 -33.19 27.76
C PRO A 442 7.28 -31.83 28.10
N GLN A 443 8.01 -31.24 27.15
CA GLN A 443 8.66 -29.94 27.30
C GLN A 443 7.83 -28.80 26.70
N ALA A 444 6.62 -29.09 26.19
CA ALA A 444 5.75 -28.07 25.63
C ALA A 444 5.19 -27.17 26.74
N VAL A 445 5.53 -25.88 26.67
CA VAL A 445 4.97 -24.86 27.59
C VAL A 445 3.52 -24.56 27.24
N TYR A 446 3.16 -24.67 25.95
CA TYR A 446 1.80 -24.46 25.46
C TYR A 446 1.31 -25.72 24.76
N GLU A 447 0.08 -26.13 25.10
CA GLU A 447 -0.62 -27.18 24.37
C GLU A 447 -1.27 -26.57 23.11
N LEU A 448 -0.89 -27.05 21.94
CA LEU A 448 -1.51 -26.65 20.68
C LEU A 448 -2.74 -27.53 20.43
N THR A 449 -3.88 -26.91 20.19
CA THR A 449 -5.20 -27.56 20.19
C THR A 449 -5.79 -27.65 18.78
N LYS A 450 -5.43 -26.74 17.88
CA LYS A 450 -6.02 -26.68 16.54
C LYS A 450 -5.01 -26.29 15.46
N ARG A 451 -5.20 -26.86 14.27
CA ARG A 451 -4.53 -26.46 13.02
C ARG A 451 -5.39 -25.41 12.31
N VAL A 452 -4.81 -24.24 12.00
CA VAL A 452 -5.53 -23.13 11.32
C VAL A 452 -5.12 -22.94 9.86
N SER A 453 -3.98 -23.51 9.46
CA SER A 453 -3.53 -23.52 8.06
C SER A 453 -2.68 -24.76 7.78
N GLU A 454 -2.13 -24.89 6.58
CA GLU A 454 -1.22 -25.99 6.28
C GLU A 454 -0.03 -26.02 7.27
N ASN A 455 0.50 -24.85 7.61
CA ASN A 455 1.74 -24.74 8.37
C ASN A 455 1.58 -24.15 9.78
N ALA A 456 0.39 -23.72 10.19
CA ALA A 456 0.17 -23.02 11.46
C ALA A 456 -0.83 -23.71 12.40
N PHE A 457 -0.54 -23.60 13.71
CA PHE A 457 -1.27 -24.24 14.81
C PHE A 457 -1.43 -23.26 15.98
N ILE A 458 -2.57 -23.29 16.65
CA ILE A 458 -2.92 -22.38 17.75
C ILE A 458 -3.13 -23.13 19.06
N ALA A 459 -2.92 -22.44 20.18
CA ALA A 459 -3.20 -23.00 21.52
C ALA A 459 -4.67 -22.82 21.96
N SER A 460 -5.36 -21.81 21.46
CA SER A 460 -6.75 -21.48 21.85
C SER A 460 -7.54 -20.99 20.64
N GLU A 461 -8.72 -21.57 20.41
CA GLU A 461 -9.64 -21.11 19.36
C GLU A 461 -10.27 -19.74 19.69
N ASP A 462 -10.51 -19.47 20.98
CA ASP A 462 -11.07 -18.20 21.45
C ASP A 462 -10.03 -17.06 21.40
N GLN A 463 -8.74 -17.41 21.44
CA GLN A 463 -7.63 -16.46 21.29
C GLN A 463 -6.57 -16.99 20.33
N PRO A 464 -6.86 -17.07 19.01
CA PRO A 464 -5.97 -17.72 18.03
C PRO A 464 -4.57 -17.13 18.00
N LEU A 465 -4.49 -15.79 18.09
CA LEU A 465 -3.21 -15.07 18.06
C LEU A 465 -2.58 -14.91 19.44
N TRP A 466 -3.06 -15.58 20.50
CA TRP A 466 -2.33 -15.63 21.78
C TRP A 466 -1.02 -16.42 21.64
N VAL A 467 -1.12 -17.60 21.02
CA VAL A 467 0.00 -18.48 20.69
C VAL A 467 -0.31 -19.12 19.35
N ILE A 468 0.45 -18.74 18.32
CA ILE A 468 0.45 -19.40 17.02
C ILE A 468 1.85 -19.89 16.67
N ALA A 469 1.94 -21.16 16.29
CA ALA A 469 3.18 -21.88 16.01
C ALA A 469 3.24 -22.36 14.56
N PHE A 470 4.44 -22.35 13.98
CA PHE A 470 4.67 -22.64 12.56
C PHE A 470 5.59 -23.83 12.35
N ARG A 471 5.32 -24.62 11.31
CA ARG A 471 6.25 -25.68 10.87
C ARG A 471 7.59 -25.10 10.43
N GLU A 472 8.70 -25.67 10.90
CA GLU A 472 10.05 -25.24 10.49
C GLU A 472 10.24 -25.27 8.98
N ALA A 473 9.77 -26.32 8.31
CA ALA A 473 9.89 -26.45 6.86
C ALA A 473 9.23 -25.29 6.09
N PHE A 474 8.13 -24.73 6.61
CA PHE A 474 7.50 -23.55 6.04
C PHE A 474 8.37 -22.31 6.24
N LEU A 475 8.86 -22.07 7.46
CA LEU A 475 9.72 -20.92 7.76
C LEU A 475 10.98 -20.93 6.89
N LEU A 476 11.68 -22.06 6.80
CA LEU A 476 12.89 -22.20 5.97
C LEU A 476 12.61 -21.96 4.48
N LYS A 477 11.48 -22.48 3.97
CA LYS A 477 11.05 -22.23 2.58
C LYS A 477 10.70 -20.76 2.35
N LEU A 478 10.00 -20.13 3.30
CA LEU A 478 9.66 -18.71 3.25
C LEU A 478 10.93 -17.86 3.19
N PHE A 479 11.87 -18.09 4.10
CA PHE A 479 13.13 -17.33 4.15
C PHE A 479 13.89 -17.48 2.84
N ALA A 480 14.08 -18.70 2.35
CA ALA A 480 14.77 -18.94 1.09
C ALA A 480 14.07 -18.28 -0.10
N ARG A 481 12.73 -18.37 -0.18
CA ARG A 481 11.91 -17.77 -1.25
C ARG A 481 12.02 -16.24 -1.26
N GLU A 482 12.02 -15.61 -0.09
CA GLU A 482 12.10 -14.15 0.04
C GLU A 482 13.54 -13.63 0.01
N GLY A 483 14.51 -14.48 -0.34
CA GLY A 483 15.90 -14.07 -0.54
C GLY A 483 16.72 -14.00 0.74
N PHE A 484 16.36 -14.72 1.79
CA PHE A 484 17.13 -14.81 3.03
C PHE A 484 17.90 -16.12 3.13
N GLU A 485 19.08 -16.06 3.77
CA GLU A 485 19.79 -17.23 4.29
C GLU A 485 19.70 -17.26 5.82
N VAL A 486 19.63 -18.45 6.40
CA VAL A 486 19.64 -18.62 7.85
C VAL A 486 21.09 -18.63 8.33
N VAL A 487 21.48 -17.59 9.06
CA VAL A 487 22.81 -17.47 9.67
C VAL A 487 22.87 -18.23 10.98
N LEU A 488 21.80 -18.13 11.78
CA LEU A 488 21.71 -18.77 13.09
C LEU A 488 20.27 -19.18 13.39
N GLN A 489 20.13 -20.32 14.06
CA GLN A 489 18.88 -20.76 14.67
C GLN A 489 19.15 -21.20 16.11
N ARG A 490 18.37 -20.69 17.07
CA ARG A 490 18.41 -21.10 18.48
C ARG A 490 17.02 -21.56 18.91
N LYS A 491 16.96 -22.70 19.60
CA LYS A 491 15.69 -23.23 20.11
C LYS A 491 15.24 -22.45 21.34
N GLY A 492 13.93 -22.25 21.44
CA GLY A 492 13.28 -21.67 22.61
C GLY A 492 12.87 -22.73 23.64
N LYS A 493 12.70 -22.30 24.89
CA LYS A 493 12.28 -23.17 25.99
C LYS A 493 10.86 -23.74 25.84
N TRP A 494 10.04 -23.19 24.94
CA TRP A 494 8.64 -23.60 24.82
C TRP A 494 8.43 -25.03 24.29
N LEU A 495 9.41 -25.63 23.62
CA LEU A 495 9.41 -27.04 23.19
C LEU A 495 10.73 -27.76 23.49
N SER A 496 11.71 -27.08 24.10
CA SER A 496 13.05 -27.62 24.34
C SER A 496 13.45 -27.42 25.80
N GLY A 497 14.20 -28.39 26.34
CA GLY A 497 14.77 -28.33 27.69
C GLY A 497 16.02 -27.44 27.79
N ASP A 498 16.91 -27.76 28.73
CA ASP A 498 18.06 -26.94 29.12
C ASP A 498 18.97 -26.51 27.95
N ASN A 499 19.55 -25.31 28.06
CA ASN A 499 20.34 -24.56 27.05
C ASN A 499 19.57 -23.80 25.95
N ALA A 500 18.24 -23.66 26.08
CA ALA A 500 17.41 -22.86 25.17
C ALA A 500 17.41 -21.34 25.50
N MET A 501 17.38 -20.51 24.47
CA MET A 501 17.43 -19.04 24.56
C MET A 501 16.01 -18.45 24.58
N GLY A 502 15.63 -17.85 25.71
CA GLY A 502 14.28 -17.31 25.88
C GLY A 502 13.17 -18.37 25.75
N LEU A 503 11.92 -17.90 25.71
CA LEU A 503 10.76 -18.79 25.53
C LEU A 503 10.62 -19.27 24.07
N GLN A 504 10.80 -18.37 23.11
CA GLN A 504 10.55 -18.58 21.68
C GLN A 504 11.83 -19.03 20.95
N ASP A 505 11.68 -19.70 19.80
CA ASP A 505 12.81 -19.99 18.92
C ASP A 505 13.28 -18.70 18.23
N TRP A 506 14.59 -18.53 18.07
CA TRP A 506 15.20 -17.38 17.43
C TRP A 506 15.82 -17.75 16.09
N PHE A 507 15.61 -16.91 15.09
CA PHE A 507 16.28 -16.97 13.80
C PHE A 507 17.05 -15.69 13.55
N MET A 508 18.30 -15.82 13.14
CA MET A 508 19.08 -14.77 12.50
C MET A 508 19.14 -15.07 11.03
N LEU A 509 18.64 -14.16 10.22
CA LEU A 509 18.63 -14.26 8.79
C LEU A 509 19.56 -13.20 8.21
N ARG A 510 20.16 -13.50 7.06
CA ARG A 510 20.86 -12.51 6.25
C ARG A 510 20.14 -12.37 4.92
N LYS A 511 19.85 -11.13 4.53
CA LYS A 511 19.30 -10.85 3.21
C LYS A 511 20.39 -11.14 2.18
N LYS A 512 20.13 -12.09 1.28
CA LYS A 512 21.01 -12.31 0.13
C LYS A 512 21.02 -11.05 -0.71
N PRO A 513 22.19 -10.65 -1.24
CA PRO A 513 22.23 -9.59 -2.22
C PRO A 513 21.27 -9.92 -3.35
N SER A 514 20.40 -8.98 -3.69
CA SER A 514 19.41 -9.19 -4.75
C SER A 514 20.16 -9.49 -6.05
N PRO A 515 19.89 -10.61 -6.77
CA PRO A 515 20.57 -10.90 -8.03
C PRO A 515 20.15 -9.85 -9.07
N GLY A 516 20.92 -8.77 -9.19
CA GLY A 516 20.66 -7.65 -10.10
C GLY A 516 20.47 -6.27 -9.48
N SER A 517 20.69 -6.03 -8.18
CA SER A 517 20.55 -4.69 -7.57
C SER A 517 21.75 -3.75 -7.84
N ASP A 518 22.09 -3.55 -9.11
CA ASP A 518 22.78 -2.34 -9.53
C ASP A 518 21.70 -1.25 -9.79
N THR A 519 20.86 -0.98 -8.79
CA THR A 519 19.91 0.15 -8.83
C THR A 519 20.47 1.30 -8.03
N VAL A 520 20.67 2.45 -8.67
CA VAL A 520 21.11 3.68 -7.98
C VAL A 520 20.01 4.74 -8.05
N ARG A 521 19.84 5.51 -6.97
CA ARG A 521 19.00 6.71 -6.97
C ARG A 521 19.86 7.88 -7.40
N PHE A 522 19.37 8.64 -8.37
CA PHE A 522 19.94 9.89 -8.84
C PHE A 522 18.91 11.00 -8.63
N THR A 523 19.29 12.04 -7.90
CA THR A 523 18.49 13.26 -7.77
C THR A 523 19.30 14.38 -8.39
N PRO A 524 18.76 15.16 -9.34
CA PRO A 524 19.48 16.27 -9.95
C PRO A 524 19.71 17.43 -8.95
N VAL A 525 20.71 17.33 -8.06
CA VAL A 525 21.13 18.44 -7.20
C VAL A 525 22.65 18.57 -7.28
N ALA A 526 23.11 19.35 -8.27
CA ALA A 526 24.47 19.85 -8.48
C ALA A 526 24.62 20.60 -9.83
N ILE A 527 23.60 20.60 -10.70
CA ILE A 527 23.69 21.10 -12.09
C ILE A 527 22.70 22.25 -12.39
N GLY A 528 22.42 23.11 -11.41
CA GLY A 528 21.76 24.41 -11.67
C GLY A 528 20.38 24.40 -12.35
N VAL A 529 19.60 23.30 -12.27
CA VAL A 529 18.23 23.25 -12.78
C VAL A 529 17.26 23.52 -11.62
N GLU A 530 16.47 24.59 -11.72
CA GLU A 530 15.48 24.92 -10.71
C GLU A 530 14.31 23.92 -10.71
N PRO A 531 13.82 23.46 -9.53
CA PRO A 531 12.62 22.64 -9.43
C PRO A 531 11.42 23.29 -10.13
N GLY A 532 10.65 22.49 -10.86
CA GLY A 532 9.50 22.97 -11.64
C GLY A 532 9.87 23.59 -12.99
N THR A 533 11.13 23.45 -13.45
CA THR A 533 11.54 23.88 -14.80
C THR A 533 11.86 22.68 -15.70
N CYS A 534 11.65 22.86 -17.00
CA CYS A 534 12.03 21.89 -18.02
C CYS A 534 13.53 22.04 -18.34
N PRO A 535 14.40 21.05 -18.04
CA PRO A 535 15.85 21.12 -18.27
C PRO A 535 16.23 21.04 -19.76
N ILE A 536 15.25 20.86 -20.64
CA ILE A 536 15.46 20.80 -22.10
C ILE A 536 15.27 22.19 -22.73
N CYS A 537 14.29 22.97 -22.30
CA CYS A 537 13.95 24.27 -22.92
C CYS A 537 13.81 25.45 -21.95
N GLY A 538 13.88 25.21 -20.63
CA GLY A 538 13.73 26.22 -19.58
C GLY A 538 12.29 26.57 -19.19
N SER A 539 11.28 26.00 -19.85
CA SER A 539 9.87 26.33 -19.55
C SER A 539 9.42 25.88 -18.16
N THR A 540 8.57 26.67 -17.51
CA THR A 540 7.83 26.31 -16.28
C THR A 540 6.39 25.92 -16.54
N ALA A 541 5.95 25.93 -17.81
CA ALA A 541 4.57 25.70 -18.18
C ALA A 541 4.34 24.24 -18.57
N PHE A 542 3.47 23.55 -17.83
CA PHE A 542 3.15 22.14 -18.05
C PHE A 542 1.64 21.91 -18.19
N ALA A 543 1.27 20.93 -19.03
CA ALA A 543 -0.10 20.49 -19.27
C ALA A 543 -0.22 18.96 -19.15
N PRO A 544 -1.45 18.42 -19.13
CA PRO A 544 -1.66 16.98 -19.22
C PRO A 544 -0.92 16.38 -20.43
N GLY A 545 -0.43 15.15 -20.23
CA GLY A 545 0.23 14.36 -21.26
C GLY A 545 -0.76 13.83 -22.30
N PRO A 546 -0.26 13.05 -23.28
CA PRO A 546 -1.11 12.37 -24.26
C PRO A 546 -2.27 11.62 -23.58
N GLY A 547 -3.48 11.75 -24.14
CA GLY A 547 -4.69 11.15 -23.57
C GLY A 547 -5.18 11.78 -22.25
N GLY A 548 -4.71 12.98 -21.89
CA GLY A 548 -5.07 13.63 -20.62
C GLY A 548 -4.32 13.08 -19.40
N ARG A 549 -3.28 12.25 -19.63
CA ARG A 549 -2.49 11.60 -18.58
C ARG A 549 -1.86 12.62 -17.62
N LEU A 550 -2.07 12.42 -16.33
CA LEU A 550 -1.32 13.08 -15.26
C LEU A 550 -0.15 12.21 -14.80
N ALA A 551 0.86 12.83 -14.20
CA ALA A 551 1.95 12.09 -13.54
C ALA A 551 1.44 11.37 -12.28
N ALA A 552 2.22 10.44 -11.72
CA ALA A 552 1.79 9.63 -10.57
C ALA A 552 1.43 10.44 -9.32
N ASN A 553 1.97 11.66 -9.18
CA ASN A 553 1.65 12.61 -8.11
C ASN A 553 0.54 13.61 -8.48
N GLY A 554 -0.15 13.41 -9.61
CA GLY A 554 -1.21 14.30 -10.10
C GLY A 554 -0.74 15.55 -10.84
N SER A 555 0.58 15.75 -11.00
CA SER A 555 1.11 16.91 -11.73
C SER A 555 0.98 16.78 -13.25
N ASN A 556 1.05 17.92 -13.94
CA ASN A 556 1.03 18.00 -15.39
C ASN A 556 2.39 17.56 -15.97
N PRO A 557 2.46 16.49 -16.75
CA PRO A 557 3.75 15.89 -17.13
C PRO A 557 4.40 16.49 -18.38
N ARG A 558 3.61 17.10 -19.26
CA ARG A 558 4.04 17.54 -20.59
C ARG A 558 4.43 19.00 -20.59
N CYS A 559 5.67 19.29 -20.95
CA CYS A 559 6.15 20.65 -21.14
C CYS A 559 5.42 21.30 -22.33
N LEU A 560 4.80 22.46 -22.15
CA LEU A 560 4.03 23.12 -23.21
C LEU A 560 4.90 23.72 -24.34
N GLN A 561 6.19 23.94 -24.09
CA GLN A 561 7.10 24.54 -25.07
C GLN A 561 7.82 23.53 -25.98
N CYS A 562 8.31 22.41 -25.44
CA CYS A 562 9.05 21.40 -26.20
C CYS A 562 8.39 20.02 -26.21
N ASP A 563 7.17 19.89 -25.68
CA ASP A 563 6.41 18.64 -25.56
C ASP A 563 7.10 17.50 -24.79
N SER A 564 8.22 17.77 -24.13
CA SER A 564 8.93 16.77 -23.34
C SER A 564 8.08 16.23 -22.18
N LEU A 565 8.25 14.94 -21.90
CA LEU A 565 7.65 14.23 -20.76
C LEU A 565 8.68 13.99 -19.65
N GLU A 566 8.22 13.52 -18.50
CA GLU A 566 9.02 13.29 -17.28
C GLU A 566 10.26 12.45 -17.58
N ARG A 567 10.08 11.36 -18.34
CA ARG A 567 11.17 10.48 -18.78
C ARG A 567 12.24 11.20 -19.60
N HIS A 568 11.85 12.11 -20.50
CA HIS A 568 12.79 12.82 -21.38
C HIS A 568 13.68 13.75 -20.55
N ARG A 569 13.07 14.45 -19.59
CA ARG A 569 13.75 15.35 -18.65
C ARG A 569 14.61 14.58 -17.64
N SER A 570 14.13 13.45 -17.16
CA SER A 570 14.86 12.55 -16.27
C SER A 570 16.14 12.03 -16.95
N ILE A 571 16.03 11.52 -18.17
CA ILE A 571 17.22 11.03 -18.86
C ILE A 571 18.15 12.19 -19.24
N ARG A 572 17.62 13.34 -19.67
CA ARG A 572 18.41 14.55 -19.94
C ARG A 572 19.31 14.91 -18.75
N THR A 573 18.74 14.99 -17.55
CA THR A 573 19.49 15.34 -16.33
C THR A 573 20.48 14.27 -15.91
N MET A 574 20.10 12.98 -16.00
CA MET A 574 20.99 11.86 -15.71
C MET A 574 22.21 11.86 -16.63
N VAL A 575 22.01 11.99 -17.95
CA VAL A 575 23.11 11.98 -18.92
C VAL A 575 23.98 13.22 -18.76
N HIS A 576 23.40 14.38 -18.44
CA HIS A 576 24.15 15.58 -18.09
C HIS A 576 25.02 15.40 -16.83
N GLY A 577 24.59 14.57 -15.87
CA GLY A 577 25.37 14.23 -14.69
C GLY A 577 26.58 13.32 -14.95
N LEU A 578 26.74 12.79 -16.16
CA LEU A 578 27.88 11.95 -16.51
C LEU A 578 29.16 12.77 -16.77
N PRO A 579 30.36 12.21 -16.54
CA PRO A 579 31.61 12.93 -16.78
C PRO A 579 31.74 13.36 -18.25
N ILE A 580 32.21 14.59 -18.49
CA ILE A 580 32.38 15.17 -19.86
C ILE A 580 33.21 14.24 -20.77
N GLY A 581 34.28 13.64 -20.23
CA GLY A 581 35.15 12.71 -20.97
C GLY A 581 34.54 11.33 -21.27
N LEU A 582 33.33 11.05 -20.75
CA LEU A 582 32.62 9.81 -21.03
C LEU A 582 31.96 9.88 -22.43
N LEU A 583 31.28 10.98 -22.76
CA LEU A 583 30.43 11.03 -23.97
C LEU A 583 31.14 11.62 -25.20
N ASN A 584 32.01 12.61 -25.00
CA ASN A 584 32.57 13.46 -26.06
C ASN A 584 33.31 12.72 -27.19
N GLY A 585 33.87 11.54 -26.91
CA GLY A 585 34.60 10.71 -27.88
C GLY A 585 33.77 9.58 -28.52
N ARG A 586 32.46 9.51 -28.24
CA ARG A 586 31.59 8.41 -28.68
C ARG A 586 30.79 8.78 -29.92
N HIS A 587 30.56 7.79 -30.79
CA HIS A 587 29.52 7.84 -31.82
C HIS A 587 28.20 7.36 -31.24
N ALA A 588 27.16 8.20 -31.25
CA ALA A 588 25.84 7.86 -30.74
C ALA A 588 24.83 7.50 -31.85
N LEU A 589 23.96 6.53 -31.56
CA LEU A 589 22.79 6.20 -32.38
C LEU A 589 21.52 6.44 -31.56
N LEU A 590 20.65 7.31 -32.06
CA LEU A 590 19.37 7.62 -31.45
C LEU A 590 18.25 6.90 -32.19
N ILE A 591 17.44 6.14 -31.46
CA ILE A 591 16.35 5.34 -32.02
C ILE A 591 15.03 5.75 -31.37
N GLY A 592 14.00 6.00 -32.17
CA GLY A 592 12.67 6.42 -31.69
C GLY A 592 12.65 7.89 -31.26
N SER A 593 11.80 8.23 -30.27
CA SER A 593 11.59 9.61 -29.79
C SER A 593 12.72 10.16 -28.90
N ALA A 594 13.98 9.94 -29.27
CA ALA A 594 15.17 10.34 -28.52
C ALA A 594 15.70 11.76 -28.89
N GLY A 595 14.85 12.63 -29.44
CA GLY A 595 15.21 13.96 -29.93
C GLY A 595 15.67 14.98 -28.88
N TRP A 596 15.59 14.63 -27.59
CA TRP A 596 15.97 15.45 -26.43
C TRP A 596 17.43 15.27 -25.98
N ILE A 597 18.17 14.35 -26.60
CA ILE A 597 19.62 14.20 -26.41
C ILE A 597 20.36 15.39 -27.02
N GLU A 598 21.33 15.97 -26.28
CA GLU A 598 22.16 17.08 -26.76
C GLU A 598 23.16 16.61 -27.81
N PRO A 599 23.13 17.14 -29.05
CA PRO A 599 24.11 16.80 -30.07
C PRO A 599 25.55 17.03 -29.64
N GLY A 600 25.79 18.11 -28.88
CA GLY A 600 27.13 18.50 -28.41
C GLY A 600 27.78 17.56 -27.38
N TRP A 601 27.06 16.56 -26.85
CA TRP A 601 27.65 15.59 -25.92
C TRP A 601 28.53 14.54 -26.61
N PHE A 602 28.35 14.33 -27.90
CA PHE A 602 28.96 13.22 -28.64
C PHE A 602 29.86 13.74 -29.77
N ARG A 603 30.78 12.90 -30.25
CA ARG A 603 31.62 13.23 -31.41
C ARG A 603 30.77 13.32 -32.68
N SER A 604 29.82 12.40 -32.81
CA SER A 604 28.88 12.31 -33.93
C SER A 604 27.61 11.61 -33.45
N ILE A 605 26.48 11.91 -34.10
CA ILE A 605 25.19 11.30 -33.82
C ILE A 605 24.50 10.93 -35.13
N ASP A 606 24.07 9.67 -35.21
CA ASP A 606 23.15 9.18 -36.23
C ASP A 606 21.74 8.98 -35.62
N ARG A 607 20.71 9.10 -36.47
CA ARG A 607 19.33 8.81 -36.10
C ARG A 607 18.80 7.65 -36.92
N LEU A 608 18.11 6.73 -36.25
CA LEU A 608 17.41 5.62 -36.87
C LEU A 608 15.90 5.79 -36.66
N ASP A 609 15.24 6.37 -37.66
CA ASP A 609 13.79 6.50 -37.66
C ASP A 609 13.14 5.14 -37.99
N LEU A 610 12.15 4.76 -37.19
CA LEU A 610 11.37 3.55 -37.36
C LEU A 610 9.95 3.92 -37.80
N GLU A 611 9.48 3.34 -38.90
CA GLU A 611 8.07 3.45 -39.29
C GLU A 611 7.19 2.59 -38.37
N ARG A 612 7.67 1.39 -38.04
CA ARG A 612 7.08 0.51 -37.04
C ARG A 612 8.15 0.00 -36.08
N PRO A 613 7.81 -0.24 -34.79
CA PRO A 613 8.76 -0.83 -33.83
C PRO A 613 9.38 -2.14 -34.32
N GLU A 614 8.58 -2.97 -35.00
CA GLU A 614 9.01 -4.27 -35.56
C GLU A 614 10.18 -4.17 -36.57
N ASP A 615 10.36 -3.02 -37.22
CA ASP A 615 11.42 -2.84 -38.21
C ASP A 615 12.81 -2.69 -37.54
N LEU A 616 12.86 -2.57 -36.21
CA LEU A 616 14.09 -2.31 -35.44
C LEU A 616 15.21 -3.31 -35.77
N ALA A 617 14.94 -4.61 -35.71
CA ALA A 617 15.95 -5.63 -35.90
C ALA A 617 16.54 -5.60 -37.33
N GLU A 618 15.70 -5.44 -38.35
CA GLU A 618 16.11 -5.33 -39.76
C GLU A 618 16.96 -4.08 -39.98
N ARG A 619 16.51 -2.93 -39.45
CA ARG A 619 17.21 -1.66 -39.60
C ARG A 619 18.56 -1.66 -38.91
N LEU A 620 18.66 -2.31 -37.76
CA LEU A 620 19.94 -2.54 -37.08
C LEU A 620 20.84 -3.48 -37.89
N ALA A 621 20.29 -4.53 -38.53
CA ALA A 621 21.06 -5.49 -39.34
C ALA A 621 21.85 -4.83 -40.49
N ALA A 622 21.36 -3.71 -41.02
CA ALA A 622 22.05 -2.92 -42.03
C ALA A 622 23.31 -2.18 -41.51
N LEU A 623 23.46 -2.03 -40.19
CA LEU A 623 24.61 -1.37 -39.57
C LEU A 623 25.75 -2.36 -39.29
N PRO A 624 27.02 -1.96 -39.46
CA PRO A 624 28.17 -2.81 -39.12
C PRO A 624 28.25 -3.14 -37.63
N ASP A 625 28.84 -4.30 -37.32
CA ASP A 625 29.16 -4.71 -35.95
C ASP A 625 30.04 -3.67 -35.24
N GLY A 626 29.71 -3.34 -34.00
CA GLY A 626 30.49 -2.40 -33.18
C GLY A 626 30.59 -0.97 -33.73
N SER A 627 29.71 -0.58 -34.65
CA SER A 627 29.69 0.76 -35.28
C SER A 627 29.26 1.89 -34.34
N CYS A 628 28.61 1.57 -33.21
CA CYS A 628 28.05 2.53 -32.26
C CYS A 628 28.72 2.42 -30.90
N ASP A 629 29.06 3.54 -30.27
CA ASP A 629 29.62 3.58 -28.91
C ASP A 629 28.57 3.98 -27.85
N PHE A 630 27.45 4.54 -28.28
CA PHE A 630 26.34 4.89 -27.40
C PHE A 630 25.03 4.68 -28.16
N VAL A 631 24.07 3.96 -27.60
CA VAL A 631 22.77 3.75 -28.25
C VAL A 631 21.67 4.17 -27.29
N VAL A 632 20.72 4.99 -27.75
CA VAL A 632 19.54 5.40 -26.97
C VAL A 632 18.29 4.85 -27.63
N LEU A 633 17.46 4.16 -26.85
CA LEU A 633 16.19 3.59 -27.28
C LEU A 633 15.09 3.97 -26.28
N ASP A 634 14.12 4.77 -26.72
CA ASP A 634 13.02 5.26 -25.88
C ASP A 634 11.70 4.55 -26.23
N HIS A 635 11.22 3.66 -25.35
CA HIS A 635 9.94 2.94 -25.48
C HIS A 635 9.72 2.27 -26.84
N VAL A 636 10.60 1.35 -27.20
CA VAL A 636 10.49 0.62 -28.48
C VAL A 636 10.30 -0.88 -28.26
N LEU A 637 11.12 -1.50 -27.39
CA LEU A 637 11.14 -2.96 -27.24
C LEU A 637 9.81 -3.53 -26.74
N GLU A 638 9.05 -2.76 -25.96
CA GLU A 638 7.71 -3.12 -25.48
C GLU A 638 6.71 -3.41 -26.61
N PHE A 639 7.02 -2.98 -27.82
CA PHE A 639 6.15 -3.07 -29.00
C PHE A 639 6.71 -4.00 -30.09
N VAL A 640 7.90 -4.56 -29.88
CA VAL A 640 8.55 -5.50 -30.82
C VAL A 640 8.17 -6.92 -30.45
N SER A 641 7.77 -7.76 -31.41
CA SER A 641 7.35 -9.14 -31.10
C SER A 641 8.46 -10.05 -30.59
N ASP A 642 9.67 -9.89 -31.14
CA ASP A 642 10.88 -10.60 -30.70
C ASP A 642 11.88 -9.59 -30.14
N ASP A 643 11.55 -9.09 -28.95
CA ASP A 643 12.35 -8.11 -28.24
C ASP A 643 13.75 -8.62 -27.87
N ARG A 644 13.92 -9.93 -27.67
CA ARG A 644 15.22 -10.57 -27.42
C ARG A 644 16.11 -10.57 -28.66
N ALA A 645 15.57 -10.87 -29.84
CA ALA A 645 16.31 -10.74 -31.09
C ALA A 645 16.69 -9.27 -31.36
N ALA A 646 15.78 -8.34 -31.11
CA ALA A 646 16.07 -6.91 -31.22
C ALA A 646 17.16 -6.46 -30.23
N PHE A 647 17.13 -6.93 -28.97
CA PHE A 647 18.19 -6.68 -27.99
C PHE A 647 19.54 -7.24 -28.43
N ALA A 648 19.56 -8.45 -28.99
CA ALA A 648 20.78 -9.05 -29.54
C ALA A 648 21.34 -8.21 -30.71
N ALA A 649 20.47 -7.68 -31.58
CA ALA A 649 20.88 -6.78 -32.65
C ALA A 649 21.45 -5.45 -32.13
N LEU A 650 20.85 -4.86 -31.09
CA LEU A 650 21.39 -3.67 -30.40
C LEU A 650 22.77 -3.95 -29.81
N ARG A 651 22.94 -5.11 -29.18
CA ARG A 651 24.23 -5.54 -28.63
C ARG A 651 25.30 -5.74 -29.72
N ARG A 652 24.92 -6.21 -30.91
CA ARG A 652 25.85 -6.44 -32.04
C ARG A 652 26.42 -5.12 -32.59
N VAL A 653 25.57 -4.11 -32.77
CA VAL A 653 26.01 -2.80 -33.27
C VAL A 653 26.82 -2.01 -32.24
N LEU A 654 26.72 -2.39 -30.96
CA LEU A 654 27.43 -1.75 -29.85
C LEU A 654 28.91 -2.19 -29.79
N SER A 655 29.82 -1.23 -29.71
CA SER A 655 31.26 -1.46 -29.58
C SER A 655 31.61 -2.09 -28.22
N GLY A 656 32.84 -2.60 -28.09
CA GLY A 656 33.32 -3.20 -26.83
C GLY A 656 33.31 -2.24 -25.62
N ARG A 657 33.35 -0.93 -25.89
CA ARG A 657 33.27 0.15 -24.89
C ARG A 657 31.88 0.83 -24.84
N GLY A 658 30.93 0.28 -25.58
CA GLY A 658 29.67 0.93 -25.83
C GLY A 658 28.70 0.83 -24.66
N ILE A 659 27.81 1.81 -24.58
CA ILE A 659 26.76 1.92 -23.56
C ILE A 659 25.41 1.95 -24.28
N LEU A 660 24.48 1.11 -23.84
CA LEU A 660 23.11 1.09 -24.32
C LEU A 660 22.19 1.65 -23.24
N LEU A 661 21.43 2.69 -23.56
CA LEU A 661 20.47 3.35 -22.69
C LEU A 661 19.06 3.03 -23.20
N ILE A 662 18.28 2.33 -22.39
CA ILE A 662 16.89 1.96 -22.71
C ILE A 662 15.96 2.48 -21.63
N THR A 663 14.84 3.06 -22.04
CA THR A 663 13.67 3.30 -21.19
C THR A 663 12.53 2.38 -21.57
N PHE A 664 11.91 1.81 -20.52
CA PHE A 664 10.80 0.89 -20.62
C PHE A 664 9.56 1.49 -19.96
N ALA A 665 8.37 1.24 -20.51
CA ALA A 665 7.11 1.74 -20.00
C ALA A 665 6.76 0.97 -18.73
N ASN A 666 6.65 1.67 -17.61
CA ASN A 666 6.27 1.13 -16.30
C ASN A 666 7.17 -0.02 -15.78
N SER A 667 8.44 -0.06 -16.19
CA SER A 667 9.38 -1.07 -15.67
C SER A 667 9.61 -0.94 -14.17
N ALA A 668 9.79 -2.09 -13.51
CA ALA A 668 10.04 -2.24 -12.06
C ALA A 668 8.82 -2.15 -11.12
N GLN A 669 7.59 -2.20 -11.64
CA GLN A 669 6.38 -2.42 -10.83
C GLN A 669 6.09 -3.91 -10.56
N SER A 670 6.74 -4.81 -11.31
CA SER A 670 6.57 -6.27 -11.26
C SER A 670 7.93 -6.95 -11.09
N ASP A 671 7.96 -8.09 -10.40
CA ASP A 671 9.15 -8.94 -10.27
C ASP A 671 9.52 -9.65 -11.59
N ARG A 672 8.57 -9.78 -12.53
CA ARG A 672 8.74 -10.57 -13.78
C ARG A 672 8.22 -9.87 -15.01
N THR A 673 8.90 -10.12 -16.13
CA THR A 673 8.50 -9.68 -17.46
C THR A 673 7.33 -10.54 -17.94
N VAL A 674 6.30 -9.87 -18.44
CA VAL A 674 5.09 -10.49 -18.99
C VAL A 674 5.06 -10.24 -20.48
N ASP A 675 5.02 -11.33 -21.23
CA ASP A 675 4.83 -11.33 -22.68
C ASP A 675 3.35 -11.54 -22.97
N PHE A 676 2.74 -10.62 -23.72
CA PHE A 676 1.35 -10.72 -24.12
C PHE A 676 1.24 -11.50 -25.43
N ALA A 677 0.36 -12.51 -25.45
CA ALA A 677 0.13 -13.32 -26.65
C ALA A 677 -0.44 -12.49 -27.81
N GLU A 678 -1.27 -11.49 -27.50
CA GLU A 678 -1.78 -10.49 -28.43
C GLU A 678 -1.44 -9.09 -27.92
N PRO A 679 -1.23 -8.09 -28.78
CA PRO A 679 -0.97 -6.72 -28.34
C PRO A 679 -2.09 -6.17 -27.46
N THR A 680 -1.73 -5.56 -26.32
CA THR A 680 -2.70 -5.09 -25.30
C THR A 680 -2.65 -3.57 -25.08
N GLY A 681 -3.79 -3.01 -24.66
CA GLY A 681 -3.94 -1.61 -24.30
C GLY A 681 -3.94 -0.63 -25.49
N ALA A 682 -4.10 0.65 -25.19
CA ALA A 682 -4.27 1.72 -26.19
C ALA A 682 -3.08 1.92 -27.15
N TYR A 683 -1.92 1.32 -26.86
CA TYR A 683 -0.71 1.41 -27.67
C TYR A 683 -0.23 0.07 -28.22
N ALA A 684 -1.04 -1.00 -28.11
CA ALA A 684 -0.71 -2.33 -28.62
C ALA A 684 0.65 -2.86 -28.08
N ARG A 685 0.83 -2.82 -26.75
CA ARG A 685 2.04 -3.33 -26.08
C ARG A 685 2.08 -4.86 -26.14
N ARG A 686 3.27 -5.40 -26.39
CA ARG A 686 3.57 -6.84 -26.41
C ARG A 686 4.33 -7.31 -25.17
N HIS A 687 5.06 -6.42 -24.51
CA HIS A 687 5.81 -6.75 -23.30
C HIS A 687 5.55 -5.74 -22.17
N ALA A 688 5.45 -6.24 -20.95
CA ALA A 688 5.51 -5.46 -19.72
C ALA A 688 6.70 -5.94 -18.89
N TYR A 689 7.75 -5.12 -18.79
CA TYR A 689 9.04 -5.52 -18.22
C TYR A 689 9.08 -5.45 -16.69
N GLY A 690 9.56 -6.54 -16.07
CA GLY A 690 9.75 -6.63 -14.62
C GLY A 690 11.22 -6.54 -14.19
N ALA A 691 11.49 -6.76 -12.91
CA ALA A 691 12.86 -6.74 -12.36
C ALA A 691 13.77 -7.86 -12.91
N ASP A 692 13.22 -8.85 -13.63
CA ASP A 692 13.95 -9.96 -14.24
C ASP A 692 14.59 -9.63 -15.61
N LEU A 693 14.59 -8.35 -16.03
CA LEU A 693 15.26 -7.87 -17.24
C LEU A 693 16.66 -8.46 -17.51
N PRO A 694 17.58 -8.57 -16.52
CA PRO A 694 18.89 -9.18 -16.75
C PRO A 694 18.84 -10.62 -17.23
N ARG A 695 17.83 -11.36 -16.79
CA ARG A 695 17.57 -12.74 -17.20
C ARG A 695 16.80 -12.78 -18.52
N HIS A 696 15.81 -11.91 -18.69
CA HIS A 696 15.00 -11.83 -19.91
C HIS A 696 15.86 -11.58 -21.15
N PHE A 697 16.82 -10.67 -21.07
CA PHE A 697 17.73 -10.32 -22.16
C PHE A 697 19.06 -11.09 -22.13
N ASP A 698 19.17 -12.19 -21.38
CA ASP A 698 20.39 -13.00 -21.26
C ASP A 698 21.70 -12.17 -21.16
N LEU A 699 21.75 -11.22 -20.24
CA LEU A 699 22.92 -10.34 -20.12
C LEU A 699 24.20 -11.12 -19.83
N LYS A 700 24.09 -12.29 -19.18
CA LYS A 700 25.22 -13.18 -18.94
C LYS A 700 25.77 -13.74 -20.26
N GLY A 701 24.92 -14.21 -21.17
CA GLY A 701 25.32 -14.67 -22.50
C GLY A 701 25.92 -13.53 -23.33
N HIS A 702 25.34 -12.33 -23.26
CA HIS A 702 25.85 -11.14 -23.95
C HIS A 702 27.06 -10.48 -23.27
N ARG A 703 27.50 -11.00 -22.12
CA ARG A 703 28.57 -10.45 -21.27
C ARG A 703 28.35 -8.97 -20.92
N MET A 704 27.11 -8.60 -20.65
CA MET A 704 26.72 -7.26 -20.26
C MET A 704 26.41 -7.18 -18.77
N ARG A 705 26.50 -5.95 -18.24
CA ARG A 705 25.91 -5.58 -16.96
C ARG A 705 24.85 -4.53 -17.16
N MET A 706 23.85 -4.53 -16.28
CA MET A 706 22.80 -3.52 -16.25
C MET A 706 22.95 -2.67 -15.00
N LEU A 707 22.78 -1.37 -15.13
CA LEU A 707 22.58 -0.41 -14.06
C LEU A 707 21.18 0.19 -14.25
N ALA A 708 20.29 -0.04 -13.30
CA ALA A 708 19.03 0.69 -13.23
C ALA A 708 19.25 1.99 -12.48
N VAL A 709 18.74 3.09 -13.02
CA VAL A 709 18.87 4.41 -12.41
C VAL A 709 17.47 4.96 -12.19
N SER A 710 17.07 5.07 -10.94
CA SER A 710 15.88 5.82 -10.58
C SER A 710 16.26 7.30 -10.59
N VAL A 711 15.64 8.09 -11.46
CA VAL A 711 15.94 9.50 -11.68
C VAL A 711 14.72 10.34 -11.34
N GLU A 712 14.90 11.39 -10.57
CA GLU A 712 13.83 12.37 -10.33
C GLU A 712 13.69 13.34 -11.51
N ASP A 713 12.47 13.50 -12.01
CA ASP A 713 12.14 14.52 -13.00
C ASP A 713 12.09 15.90 -12.33
N PRO A 714 12.94 16.87 -12.70
CA PRO A 714 12.89 18.21 -12.14
C PRO A 714 11.60 18.98 -12.45
N GLY A 715 10.87 18.61 -13.52
CA GLY A 715 9.63 19.29 -13.88
C GLY A 715 8.45 18.92 -12.97
N THR A 716 8.34 17.64 -12.59
CA THR A 716 7.18 17.11 -11.84
C THR A 716 7.51 16.58 -10.45
N GLY A 717 8.77 16.29 -10.15
CA GLY A 717 9.21 15.58 -8.94
C GLY A 717 8.93 14.07 -8.95
N VAL A 718 8.36 13.52 -10.04
CA VAL A 718 8.12 12.07 -10.17
C VAL A 718 9.43 11.38 -10.53
N ARG A 719 9.62 10.15 -10.05
CA ARG A 719 10.80 9.35 -10.38
C ARG A 719 10.53 8.39 -11.53
N GLU A 720 11.43 8.41 -12.50
CA GLU A 720 11.46 7.52 -13.67
C GLU A 720 12.63 6.55 -13.56
N THR A 721 12.56 5.41 -14.25
CA THR A 721 13.67 4.43 -14.25
C THR A 721 14.30 4.35 -15.64
N ALA A 722 15.60 4.63 -15.71
CA ALA A 722 16.43 4.44 -16.90
C ALA A 722 17.33 3.21 -16.74
N HIS A 723 17.54 2.44 -17.81
CA HIS A 723 18.37 1.23 -17.78
C HIS A 723 19.60 1.42 -18.67
N LEU A 724 20.77 1.34 -18.07
CA LEU A 724 22.06 1.43 -18.76
C LEU A 724 22.70 0.05 -18.82
N PHE A 725 23.06 -0.40 -20.01
CA PHE A 725 23.70 -1.67 -20.27
C PHE A 725 25.13 -1.46 -20.75
N PHE A 726 26.07 -2.20 -20.18
CA PHE A 726 27.51 -2.02 -20.36
C PHE A 726 28.16 -3.31 -20.79
N SER A 727 28.95 -3.25 -21.87
CA SER A 727 29.90 -4.30 -22.23
C SER A 727 31.22 -4.16 -21.46
N ASP A 728 31.58 -2.93 -21.08
CA ASP A 728 32.80 -2.60 -20.34
C ASP A 728 32.55 -2.46 -18.83
N GLN A 729 33.28 -3.22 -18.03
CA GLN A 729 33.20 -3.20 -16.57
C GLN A 729 33.70 -1.88 -15.98
N ALA A 730 34.72 -1.27 -16.58
CA ALA A 730 35.27 -0.01 -16.08
C ALA A 730 34.26 1.13 -16.22
N ALA A 731 33.63 1.24 -17.40
CA ALA A 731 32.54 2.16 -17.65
C ALA A 731 31.36 1.93 -16.69
N PHE A 732 30.96 0.67 -16.46
CA PHE A 732 29.91 0.34 -15.50
C PHE A 732 30.23 0.91 -14.10
N HIS A 733 31.42 0.62 -13.57
CA HIS A 733 31.81 1.05 -12.23
C HIS A 733 31.98 2.57 -12.12
N GLN A 734 32.49 3.21 -13.17
CA GLN A 734 32.61 4.67 -13.24
C GLN A 734 31.23 5.34 -13.20
N VAL A 735 30.30 4.90 -14.05
CA VAL A 735 28.95 5.48 -14.12
C VAL A 735 28.16 5.21 -12.83
N ARG A 736 28.21 3.99 -12.30
CA ARG A 736 27.57 3.65 -11.02
C ARG A 736 28.07 4.56 -9.89
N ARG A 737 29.38 4.83 -9.82
CA ARG A 737 29.97 5.70 -8.80
C ARG A 737 29.48 7.14 -8.94
N VAL A 738 29.51 7.69 -10.15
CA VAL A 738 29.10 9.08 -10.42
C VAL A 738 27.63 9.28 -10.08
N LEU A 739 26.76 8.43 -10.62
CA LEU A 739 25.31 8.57 -10.41
C LEU A 739 24.91 8.23 -8.97
N GLY A 740 25.60 7.28 -8.32
CA GLY A 740 25.36 6.89 -6.92
C GLY A 740 25.88 7.89 -5.88
N ALA A 741 26.94 8.65 -6.17
CA ALA A 741 27.53 9.64 -5.25
C ALA A 741 26.64 10.89 -5.04
N SER A 742 25.70 11.15 -5.94
CA SER A 742 24.67 12.19 -5.82
C SER A 742 23.78 12.04 -4.58
N ASN A 743 23.85 10.92 -3.87
CA ASN A 743 23.14 10.70 -2.60
C ASN A 743 23.89 11.25 -1.37
N ALA A 744 25.15 11.69 -1.50
CA ALA A 744 26.01 12.08 -0.37
C ALA A 744 26.18 13.59 -0.17
N THR A 745 25.72 14.44 -1.11
CA THR A 745 25.94 15.89 -1.09
C THR A 745 24.62 16.65 -0.90
N GLY A 746 24.03 16.50 0.29
CA GLY A 746 22.88 17.31 0.73
C GLY A 746 23.13 18.08 2.04
N ALA A 747 24.32 17.96 2.63
CA ALA A 747 24.69 18.63 3.87
C ALA A 747 26.19 18.94 3.86
N ASP A 748 26.59 19.94 3.08
CA ASP A 748 27.64 20.89 3.43
C ASP A 748 27.88 21.82 2.23
N GLY A 749 27.57 23.09 2.43
CA GLY A 749 27.64 24.11 1.40
C GLY A 749 27.23 25.48 1.93
N SER A 750 27.91 25.95 2.98
CA SER A 750 28.03 27.37 3.27
C SER A 750 29.48 27.64 3.70
N GLU A 751 30.21 28.31 2.82
CA GLU A 751 31.34 29.18 3.19
C GLU A 751 30.92 30.22 4.23
#